data_AF-A0A5R8KH32-F1
#
_entry.id   AF-A0A5R8KH32-F1
#
_cell.length_a   1.000
_cell.length_b   1.000
_cell.length_c   1.000
_cell.angle_alpha   90.00
_cell.angle_beta   90.00
_cell.angle_gamma   90.00
#
_symmetry.space_group_name_H-M   'P 1'
#
loop_
_entity.id
_entity.type
_entity.pdbx_description
1 polymer ?
#
loop_
_entity_poly.entity_id
_entity_poly.type
_entity_poly.pdbx_seq_one_letter_code
_entity_poly.pdbx_strand_id
1 'polypeptide(L)'
;MRAVLSFFLSVLFLVVAATNVTAQITTRTDAIGQKLNTWFANGDSAGLHALSYENRDGGHSIFEAKNYPQLTIVQPTEEEWAQKKNVGPANMIRREPVLGNCSMSAPADKGGSLPRLYMSNKDGLNFLASQYLNNNLYFYPEHQDYDPGYNGRGGWGDLYPTNIPFVLISQGSSFSDLPFMQAFFSTAAALPKETQQGLINNKLLIPTLQNIFRRSNQTVQIEEDYFTGKAHPPVFDGTQINEDKMITLAHDMSPARVPPLAVLRVISETTPKPNRDFFEIPAIQSEVLGTTPFAVARTFRGSALTREITLSAGQSADILKRKLTFRWALLQGDPDKVKIEPSADGSEAKISVQWHPGWEIRPGFQTHRVDIGLFVHNGFAWSTPAMLTYYMLPNEQRFYDSAGRLQEICYQANNSDLALPATTDLRWLALARRLASKDSDISIQLLRDQLNPTLITHFGTLADELAPLQASWRKLQGDPAFATQAATAQQNLQTKVQQALDQPIANQPSAIQQIRDAINKIADDPQLYITHQRDARKLMRDLPDTNVAPFNQALQHALNMLVLAKNRDGEYQLHYPPEKLASGERYQLRQVNFALLRNLLFYDFLDPSTPFAFTNEMLTTVKPWRDIYTTAADGTILSWARIHAGRVHQFDKDGKLILSNKTAVNVTYAADPTSKLLQFAPQ
;
A
#
# COMPACT_ATOMS: atom_id res chain seq x y z
N MET A 1 -19.93 -68.48 59.14
CA MET A 1 -19.16 -69.13 60.23
C MET A 1 -17.79 -68.46 60.30
N ARG A 2 -17.54 -67.59 61.30
CA ARG A 2 -16.27 -66.81 61.55
C ARG A 2 -15.87 -65.86 60.39
N ALA A 3 -15.66 -64.54 60.53
CA ALA A 3 -15.01 -63.68 61.53
C ALA A 3 -13.47 -63.88 61.60
N VAL A 4 -12.61 -62.87 61.79
CA VAL A 4 -12.79 -61.42 62.11
C VAL A 4 -12.09 -60.53 61.02
N LEU A 5 -11.47 -59.33 61.14
CA LEU A 5 -11.04 -58.44 62.25
C LEU A 5 -10.92 -56.94 61.82
N SER A 6 -11.41 -56.03 62.67
CA SER A 6 -11.06 -54.62 62.99
C SER A 6 -10.42 -53.56 62.02
N PHE A 7 -10.94 -52.33 62.21
CA PHE A 7 -10.24 -51.04 62.47
C PHE A 7 -10.17 -49.91 61.41
N PHE A 8 -10.21 -48.68 61.97
CA PHE A 8 -10.29 -47.34 61.36
C PHE A 8 -9.24 -47.01 60.29
N LEU A 9 -9.65 -46.22 59.29
CA LEU A 9 -9.10 -44.85 59.12
C LEU A 9 -10.04 -43.91 58.37
N SER A 10 -9.93 -42.61 58.64
CA SER A 10 -10.68 -41.54 57.97
C SER A 10 -10.17 -41.32 56.54
N VAL A 11 -11.06 -41.29 55.55
CA VAL A 11 -10.75 -40.76 54.21
C VAL A 11 -11.50 -39.44 54.00
N LEU A 12 -10.70 -38.40 53.82
CA LEU A 12 -11.09 -37.01 53.58
C LEU A 12 -12.09 -36.90 52.41
N PHE A 13 -13.08 -36.02 52.54
CA PHE A 13 -13.98 -35.63 51.45
C PHE A 13 -13.24 -34.76 50.42
N LEU A 14 -12.29 -35.34 49.71
CA LEU A 14 -11.62 -34.69 48.59
C LEU A 14 -12.56 -34.73 47.38
N VAL A 15 -13.49 -33.77 47.33
CA VAL A 15 -14.23 -33.47 46.10
C VAL A 15 -13.23 -32.93 45.10
N VAL A 16 -12.61 -33.84 44.35
CA VAL A 16 -11.80 -33.49 43.19
C VAL A 16 -12.76 -32.87 42.19
N ALA A 17 -12.76 -31.54 42.14
CA ALA A 17 -13.44 -30.75 41.12
C ALA A 17 -12.71 -30.94 39.78
N ALA A 18 -12.78 -32.15 39.23
CA ALA A 18 -12.55 -32.44 37.83
C ALA A 18 -13.73 -31.90 37.00
N THR A 19 -14.01 -30.61 37.16
CA THR A 19 -14.93 -29.86 36.29
C THR A 19 -14.32 -29.89 34.89
N ASN A 20 -14.92 -30.72 34.04
CA ASN A 20 -14.51 -31.00 32.67
C ASN A 20 -13.83 -29.79 31.99
N VAL A 21 -12.54 -29.93 31.67
CA VAL A 21 -11.79 -28.91 30.89
C VAL A 21 -12.42 -28.68 29.51
N THR A 22 -13.18 -29.66 29.01
CA THR A 22 -14.00 -29.56 27.79
C THR A 22 -15.26 -28.69 27.92
N ALA A 23 -15.60 -28.18 29.12
CA ALA A 23 -16.77 -27.35 29.38
C ALA A 23 -16.49 -25.84 29.46
N GLN A 24 -15.24 -25.40 29.27
CA GLN A 24 -14.86 -23.98 29.21
C GLN A 24 -14.52 -23.59 27.78
N ILE A 25 -14.82 -22.35 27.36
CA ILE A 25 -14.42 -21.81 26.04
C ILE A 25 -12.91 -21.62 25.99
N THR A 26 -12.31 -21.11 27.08
CA THR A 26 -10.91 -20.71 27.14
C THR A 26 -10.32 -20.86 28.54
N THR A 27 -9.01 -21.10 28.63
CA THR A 27 -8.26 -21.08 29.89
C THR A 27 -7.75 -19.68 30.27
N ARG A 28 -8.04 -18.65 29.45
CA ARG A 28 -7.70 -17.25 29.74
C ARG A 28 -8.27 -16.80 31.08
N THR A 29 -7.41 -16.19 31.90
CA THR A 29 -7.76 -15.66 33.23
C THR A 29 -8.09 -14.17 33.23
N ASP A 30 -8.04 -13.50 32.08
CA ASP A 30 -8.41 -12.09 31.92
C ASP A 30 -9.94 -11.89 31.90
N ALA A 31 -10.38 -10.62 31.96
CA ALA A 31 -11.80 -10.28 32.02
C ALA A 31 -12.60 -10.82 30.81
N ILE A 32 -11.97 -10.93 29.64
CA ILE A 32 -12.55 -11.51 28.42
C ILE A 32 -12.75 -13.03 28.61
N GLY A 33 -11.72 -13.77 29.01
CA GLY A 33 -11.82 -15.21 29.25
C GLY A 33 -12.84 -15.57 30.32
N GLN A 34 -12.92 -14.76 31.38
CA GLN A 34 -13.94 -14.87 32.42
C GLN A 34 -15.35 -14.65 31.86
N LYS A 35 -15.61 -13.55 31.14
CA LYS A 35 -16.91 -13.26 30.50
C LYS A 35 -17.37 -14.42 29.60
N LEU A 36 -16.51 -14.88 28.69
CA LEU A 36 -16.81 -15.97 27.77
C LEU A 36 -17.19 -17.26 28.51
N ASN A 37 -16.41 -17.66 29.51
CA ASN A 37 -16.69 -18.86 30.29
C ASN A 37 -17.99 -18.74 31.10
N THR A 38 -18.32 -17.57 31.64
CA THR A 38 -19.61 -17.32 32.32
C THR A 38 -20.79 -17.42 31.35
N TRP A 39 -20.74 -16.73 30.21
CA TRP A 39 -21.81 -16.80 29.20
C TRP A 39 -22.00 -18.21 28.64
N PHE A 40 -20.94 -19.01 28.53
CA PHE A 40 -21.05 -20.41 28.13
C PHE A 40 -21.66 -21.30 29.23
N ALA A 41 -21.25 -21.11 30.48
CA ALA A 41 -21.79 -21.86 31.63
C ALA A 41 -23.29 -21.59 31.86
N ASN A 42 -23.78 -20.39 31.53
CA ASN A 42 -25.19 -20.05 31.53
C ASN A 42 -25.97 -20.65 30.34
N GLY A 43 -25.29 -20.96 29.23
CA GLY A 43 -25.90 -21.33 27.95
C GLY A 43 -26.23 -20.15 27.00
N ASP A 44 -25.83 -18.93 27.36
CA ASP A 44 -26.09 -17.70 26.61
C ASP A 44 -25.24 -17.62 25.30
N SER A 45 -24.06 -18.24 25.30
CA SER A 45 -23.10 -18.20 24.17
C SER A 45 -22.83 -19.57 23.53
N ALA A 46 -22.39 -19.58 22.27
CA ALA A 46 -22.22 -20.79 21.46
C ALA A 46 -20.91 -21.56 21.72
N GLY A 47 -19.84 -20.88 22.12
CA GLY A 47 -18.50 -21.46 22.20
C GLY A 47 -17.84 -21.72 20.84
N LEU A 48 -16.73 -22.45 20.84
CA LEU A 48 -15.87 -22.68 19.66
C LEU A 48 -16.04 -24.06 19.00
N HIS A 49 -16.94 -24.90 19.48
CA HIS A 49 -17.12 -26.28 18.98
C HIS A 49 -17.41 -26.39 17.47
N ALA A 50 -17.94 -25.33 16.84
CA ALA A 50 -18.23 -25.28 15.41
C ALA A 50 -17.13 -24.58 14.56
N LEU A 51 -15.98 -24.26 15.15
CA LEU A 51 -14.85 -23.61 14.50
C LEU A 51 -13.59 -24.48 14.55
N SER A 52 -12.70 -24.30 13.58
CA SER A 52 -11.36 -24.88 13.58
C SER A 52 -10.27 -23.84 13.32
N TYR A 53 -9.04 -24.17 13.75
CA TYR A 53 -7.83 -23.37 13.54
C TYR A 53 -6.86 -24.08 12.59
N GLU A 54 -6.35 -23.37 11.59
CA GLU A 54 -5.30 -23.86 10.69
C GLU A 54 -4.07 -22.94 10.73
N ASN A 55 -2.95 -23.43 11.25
CA ASN A 55 -1.65 -22.79 11.06
C ASN A 55 -1.03 -23.27 9.74
N ARG A 56 -0.50 -22.35 8.95
CA ARG A 56 0.21 -22.66 7.70
C ARG A 56 1.64 -22.12 7.68
N ASP A 57 2.17 -21.80 8.86
CA ASP A 57 3.41 -21.04 9.03
C ASP A 57 4.63 -21.92 9.37
N GLY A 58 4.55 -23.22 9.05
CA GLY A 58 5.56 -24.21 9.43
C GLY A 58 5.75 -24.38 10.94
N GLY A 59 4.86 -23.80 11.77
CA GLY A 59 5.01 -23.72 13.21
C GLY A 59 5.73 -22.48 13.74
N HIS A 60 5.82 -21.38 12.98
CA HIS A 60 6.42 -20.12 13.44
C HIS A 60 5.44 -19.21 14.21
N SER A 61 4.57 -18.45 13.54
CA SER A 61 3.50 -17.66 14.16
C SER A 61 2.35 -18.58 14.61
N ILE A 62 2.52 -19.33 15.71
CA ILE A 62 1.48 -20.24 16.23
C ILE A 62 0.54 -19.48 17.17
N PHE A 63 -0.74 -19.42 16.82
CA PHE A 63 -1.80 -19.09 17.78
C PHE A 63 -1.91 -20.16 18.88
N GLU A 64 -1.95 -19.72 20.13
CA GLU A 64 -1.95 -20.56 21.34
C GLU A 64 -3.29 -21.26 21.59
N ALA A 65 -3.72 -22.09 20.63
CA ALA A 65 -5.00 -22.80 20.63
C ALA A 65 -5.18 -23.75 21.83
N LYS A 66 -4.10 -24.14 22.53
CA LYS A 66 -4.18 -24.83 23.84
C LYS A 66 -4.96 -24.04 24.89
N ASN A 67 -5.06 -22.73 24.72
CA ASN A 67 -5.85 -21.85 25.59
C ASN A 67 -7.35 -21.84 25.25
N TYR A 68 -7.79 -22.64 24.27
CA TYR A 68 -9.17 -22.69 23.76
C TYR A 68 -9.61 -24.17 23.58
N PRO A 69 -9.89 -24.92 24.67
CA PRO A 69 -10.05 -26.38 24.62
C PRO A 69 -11.25 -26.90 23.82
N GLN A 70 -12.14 -26.04 23.34
CA GLN A 70 -13.23 -26.38 22.42
C GLN A 70 -12.83 -26.31 20.93
N LEU A 71 -11.69 -25.69 20.61
CA LEU A 71 -11.27 -25.36 19.26
C LEU A 71 -10.58 -26.56 18.58
N THR A 72 -11.11 -26.99 17.43
CA THR A 72 -10.50 -28.09 16.66
C THR A 72 -9.27 -27.59 15.89
N ILE A 73 -8.17 -28.33 15.92
CA ILE A 73 -6.97 -28.03 15.14
C ILE A 73 -7.04 -28.77 13.81
N VAL A 74 -6.95 -28.06 12.69
CA VAL A 74 -6.87 -28.66 11.35
C VAL A 74 -5.54 -29.40 11.22
N GLN A 75 -5.57 -30.72 11.24
CA GLN A 75 -4.42 -31.57 10.97
C GLN A 75 -4.29 -31.79 9.45
N PRO A 76 -3.14 -31.50 8.82
CA PRO A 76 -2.96 -31.77 7.40
C PRO A 76 -2.91 -33.27 7.11
N THR A 77 -3.54 -33.68 6.02
CA THR A 77 -3.49 -35.05 5.51
C THR A 77 -2.09 -35.45 5.03
N GLU A 78 -1.84 -36.75 4.88
CA GLU A 78 -0.58 -37.26 4.30
C GLU A 78 -0.32 -36.72 2.89
N GLU A 79 -1.36 -36.54 2.07
CA GLU A 79 -1.24 -35.91 0.75
C GLU A 79 -0.82 -34.44 0.87
N GLU A 80 -1.41 -33.68 1.80
CA GLU A 80 -1.04 -32.28 2.02
C GLU A 80 0.41 -32.12 2.48
N TRP A 81 0.88 -33.00 3.35
CA TRP A 81 2.29 -33.06 3.75
C TRP A 81 3.21 -33.41 2.57
N ALA A 82 2.90 -34.47 1.83
CA ALA A 82 3.70 -34.92 0.70
C ALA A 82 3.82 -33.86 -0.41
N GLN A 83 2.76 -33.09 -0.63
CA GLN A 83 2.72 -32.00 -1.62
C GLN A 83 3.10 -30.63 -1.05
N LYS A 84 3.50 -30.54 0.23
CA LYS A 84 3.77 -29.29 0.99
C LYS A 84 2.60 -28.29 0.97
N LYS A 85 1.37 -28.77 0.74
CA LYS A 85 0.13 -27.96 0.75
C LYS A 85 -0.24 -27.49 2.15
N ASN A 86 0.44 -27.92 3.20
CA ASN A 86 0.23 -27.52 4.60
C ASN A 86 1.01 -26.26 5.04
N VAL A 87 1.86 -25.69 4.17
CA VAL A 87 2.69 -24.52 4.49
C VAL A 87 2.50 -23.42 3.43
N GLY A 88 2.65 -22.16 3.84
CA GLY A 88 2.52 -20.99 2.98
C GLY A 88 1.06 -20.60 2.71
N PRO A 89 0.76 -19.88 1.60
CA PRO A 89 -0.58 -19.37 1.32
C PRO A 89 -1.64 -20.48 1.37
N ALA A 90 -2.81 -20.16 1.93
CA ALA A 90 -3.99 -21.01 1.84
C ALA A 90 -4.28 -21.36 0.38
N ASN A 91 -4.45 -22.64 0.10
CA ASN A 91 -4.53 -23.20 -1.26
C ASN A 91 -5.78 -24.06 -1.48
N MET A 92 -6.66 -24.14 -0.49
CA MET A 92 -7.97 -24.79 -0.57
C MET A 92 -8.99 -24.10 0.36
N ILE A 93 -10.25 -24.38 0.11
CA ILE A 93 -11.38 -23.94 0.95
C ILE A 93 -11.74 -25.11 1.87
N ARG A 94 -11.68 -24.90 3.19
CA ARG A 94 -12.11 -25.90 4.18
C ARG A 94 -13.64 -25.89 4.27
N ARG A 95 -14.24 -27.07 4.47
CA ARG A 95 -15.71 -27.26 4.48
C ARG A 95 -16.36 -26.63 5.71
N GLU A 96 -15.71 -26.83 6.86
CA GLU A 96 -16.10 -26.27 8.15
C GLU A 96 -15.59 -24.82 8.30
N PRO A 97 -16.15 -24.03 9.23
CA PRO A 97 -15.63 -22.70 9.56
C PRO A 97 -14.18 -22.75 10.06
N VAL A 98 -13.29 -21.99 9.42
CA VAL A 98 -11.86 -21.95 9.76
C VAL A 98 -11.38 -20.51 9.90
N LEU A 99 -10.69 -20.25 11.00
CA LEU A 99 -9.83 -19.09 11.18
C LEU A 99 -8.37 -19.58 11.13
N GLY A 100 -7.56 -19.09 10.20
CA GLY A 100 -6.20 -19.59 10.00
C GLY A 100 -5.18 -18.49 9.71
N ASN A 101 -3.88 -18.81 9.77
CA ASN A 101 -2.82 -17.82 9.59
C ASN A 101 -1.56 -18.34 8.91
N CYS A 102 -0.78 -17.41 8.40
CA CYS A 102 0.59 -17.60 7.91
C CYS A 102 1.32 -16.25 7.98
N SER A 103 2.59 -16.25 8.40
CA SER A 103 3.45 -15.07 8.42
C SER A 103 4.59 -15.12 7.41
N MET A 104 4.71 -16.21 6.66
CA MET A 104 5.59 -16.30 5.48
C MET A 104 5.36 -15.14 4.51
N SER A 105 6.45 -14.62 3.98
CA SER A 105 6.48 -13.46 3.10
C SER A 105 7.74 -13.51 2.22
N ALA A 106 7.75 -12.69 1.17
CA ALA A 106 8.98 -12.27 0.51
C ALA A 106 9.20 -10.77 0.78
N PRO A 107 10.43 -10.25 0.61
CA PRO A 107 10.65 -8.81 0.59
C PRO A 107 9.71 -8.10 -0.39
N ALA A 108 9.32 -6.85 -0.08
CA ALA A 108 8.35 -6.10 -0.88
C ALA A 108 8.79 -5.86 -2.34
N ASP A 109 10.09 -5.85 -2.64
CA ASP A 109 10.64 -5.80 -4.01
C ASP A 109 10.58 -7.15 -4.75
N LYS A 110 10.33 -8.26 -4.05
CA LYS A 110 10.50 -9.66 -4.52
C LYS A 110 9.27 -10.57 -4.30
N GLY A 111 8.09 -9.97 -4.15
CA GLY A 111 6.82 -10.68 -4.01
C GLY A 111 5.92 -10.07 -2.94
N GLY A 112 6.50 -9.63 -1.82
CA GLY A 112 5.78 -9.07 -0.68
C GLY A 112 5.03 -10.12 0.14
N SER A 113 3.96 -9.67 0.78
CA SER A 113 3.07 -10.46 1.64
C SER A 113 2.13 -11.38 0.85
N LEU A 114 1.59 -12.39 1.54
CA LEU A 114 0.60 -13.32 0.94
C LEU A 114 -0.70 -12.63 0.50
N PRO A 115 -1.27 -11.63 1.22
CA PRO A 115 -2.35 -10.81 0.69
C PRO A 115 -1.99 -10.19 -0.65
N ARG A 116 -0.79 -9.61 -0.81
CA ARG A 116 -0.38 -8.98 -2.08
C ARG A 116 -0.28 -9.99 -3.22
N LEU A 117 0.21 -11.21 -2.95
CA LEU A 117 0.20 -12.31 -3.90
C LEU A 117 -1.22 -12.63 -4.41
N TYR A 118 -2.21 -12.78 -3.52
CA TYR A 118 -3.60 -13.01 -3.93
C TYR A 118 -4.21 -11.80 -4.64
N MET A 119 -4.02 -10.60 -4.08
CA MET A 119 -4.67 -9.36 -4.50
C MET A 119 -4.13 -8.82 -5.82
N SER A 120 -2.91 -9.22 -6.22
CA SER A 120 -2.32 -8.90 -7.53
C SER A 120 -2.79 -9.83 -8.65
N ASN A 121 -3.69 -10.80 -8.41
CA ASN A 121 -4.18 -11.68 -9.47
C ASN A 121 -5.67 -12.06 -9.32
N LYS A 122 -6.33 -12.34 -10.45
CA LYS A 122 -7.77 -12.60 -10.51
C LYS A 122 -8.20 -13.84 -9.71
N ASP A 123 -7.42 -14.91 -9.77
CA ASP A 123 -7.81 -16.19 -9.18
C ASP A 123 -7.56 -16.21 -7.67
N GLY A 124 -6.57 -15.46 -7.18
CA GLY A 124 -6.38 -15.17 -5.76
C GLY A 124 -7.56 -14.38 -5.17
N LEU A 125 -8.05 -13.34 -5.86
CA LEU A 125 -9.25 -12.61 -5.45
C LEU A 125 -10.51 -13.49 -5.45
N ASN A 126 -10.69 -14.35 -6.47
CA ASN A 126 -11.77 -15.33 -6.51
C ASN A 126 -11.67 -16.35 -5.36
N PHE A 127 -10.46 -16.82 -5.05
CA PHE A 127 -10.19 -17.76 -3.96
C PHE A 127 -10.55 -17.18 -2.60
N LEU A 128 -10.05 -15.98 -2.26
CA LEU A 128 -10.34 -15.34 -0.97
C LEU A 128 -11.84 -15.00 -0.82
N ALA A 129 -12.51 -14.53 -1.88
CA ALA A 129 -13.97 -14.33 -1.86
C ALA A 129 -14.75 -15.65 -1.69
N SER A 130 -14.20 -16.77 -2.17
CA SER A 130 -14.78 -18.10 -1.99
C SER A 130 -14.52 -18.69 -0.60
N GLN A 131 -13.39 -18.33 0.04
CA GLN A 131 -13.15 -18.63 1.47
C GLN A 131 -14.19 -17.91 2.36
N TYR A 132 -14.39 -16.61 2.15
CA TYR A 132 -15.36 -15.78 2.85
C TYR A 132 -16.79 -16.36 2.79
N LEU A 133 -17.23 -16.78 1.59
CA LEU A 133 -18.51 -17.48 1.36
C LEU A 133 -18.55 -18.93 1.86
N ASN A 134 -17.49 -19.45 2.46
CA ASN A 134 -17.46 -20.75 3.12
C ASN A 134 -17.12 -20.67 4.61
N ASN A 135 -17.29 -19.49 5.22
CA ASN A 135 -16.92 -19.21 6.61
C ASN A 135 -15.43 -19.44 6.92
N ASN A 136 -14.55 -19.34 5.92
CA ASN A 136 -13.09 -19.36 6.09
C ASN A 136 -12.58 -17.91 6.13
N LEU A 137 -11.69 -17.57 7.05
CA LEU A 137 -10.93 -16.31 7.06
C LEU A 137 -9.46 -16.59 7.39
N TYR A 138 -8.57 -15.89 6.71
CA TYR A 138 -7.15 -15.92 7.00
C TYR A 138 -6.61 -14.55 7.42
N PHE A 139 -5.69 -14.61 8.38
CA PHE A 139 -4.95 -13.49 8.93
C PHE A 139 -3.50 -13.56 8.43
N TYR A 140 -2.98 -12.44 7.93
CA TYR A 140 -1.64 -12.35 7.36
C TYR A 140 -0.99 -11.00 7.71
N PRO A 141 0.29 -10.95 8.09
CA PRO A 141 1.03 -9.69 8.21
C PRO A 141 1.29 -9.00 6.86
N GLU A 142 1.45 -7.68 6.86
CA GLU A 142 1.75 -6.89 5.65
C GLU A 142 3.23 -6.95 5.21
N HIS A 143 4.15 -7.19 6.14
CA HIS A 143 5.59 -7.35 5.91
C HIS A 143 6.18 -6.37 4.87
N GLN A 144 6.11 -5.07 5.17
CA GLN A 144 6.62 -3.94 4.36
C GLN A 144 5.78 -3.54 3.13
N ASP A 145 4.62 -4.16 2.87
CA ASP A 145 3.71 -3.74 1.79
C ASP A 145 2.87 -2.49 2.11
N TYR A 146 2.82 -2.06 3.38
CA TYR A 146 2.04 -0.92 3.85
C TYR A 146 2.76 -0.10 4.96
N ASP A 147 4.06 0.15 4.77
CA ASP A 147 4.91 0.92 5.69
C ASP A 147 5.23 2.36 5.19
N PRO A 148 5.36 3.36 6.08
CA PRO A 148 5.76 4.72 5.70
C PRO A 148 7.08 4.77 4.95
N GLY A 149 7.11 5.49 3.84
CA GLY A 149 8.25 5.61 2.93
C GLY A 149 7.81 5.59 1.48
N TYR A 150 8.79 5.41 0.59
CA TYR A 150 8.57 5.21 -0.84
C TYR A 150 9.78 4.51 -1.45
N ASN A 151 9.56 3.66 -2.47
CA ASN A 151 10.64 3.00 -3.22
C ASN A 151 11.68 2.22 -2.36
N GLY A 152 11.31 1.81 -1.14
CA GLY A 152 12.18 1.08 -0.22
C GLY A 152 13.10 1.96 0.64
N ARG A 153 12.98 3.30 0.62
CA ARG A 153 13.64 4.17 1.61
C ARG A 153 12.62 4.63 2.66
N GLY A 154 12.92 4.37 3.94
CA GLY A 154 11.97 4.45 5.05
C GLY A 154 11.00 3.26 5.11
N GLY A 155 10.48 2.88 3.95
CA GLY A 155 9.49 1.84 3.70
C GLY A 155 9.07 1.91 2.23
N TRP A 156 7.88 1.40 1.88
CA TRP A 156 7.42 1.34 0.49
C TRP A 156 6.20 2.21 0.15
N GLY A 157 5.52 2.75 1.17
CA GLY A 157 4.18 3.30 1.01
C GLY A 157 3.17 2.16 0.87
N ASP A 158 2.19 2.34 0.00
CA ASP A 158 1.08 1.41 -0.20
C ASP A 158 1.23 0.57 -1.48
N LEU A 159 1.56 -0.71 -1.33
CA LEU A 159 1.77 -1.64 -2.45
C LEU A 159 0.56 -2.54 -2.75
N TYR A 160 -0.58 -2.36 -2.05
CA TYR A 160 -1.78 -3.17 -2.27
C TYR A 160 -2.66 -2.63 -3.42
N PRO A 161 -2.87 -3.40 -4.51
CA PRO A 161 -3.57 -2.94 -5.71
C PRO A 161 -5.11 -2.94 -5.61
N THR A 162 -5.65 -3.34 -4.45
CA THR A 162 -7.08 -3.39 -4.15
C THR A 162 -7.29 -3.39 -2.64
N ASN A 163 -8.46 -2.97 -2.17
CA ASN A 163 -8.90 -3.08 -0.78
C ASN A 163 -10.10 -4.03 -0.74
N ILE A 164 -10.11 -4.96 0.22
CA ILE A 164 -11.06 -6.08 0.24
C ILE A 164 -11.57 -6.40 1.65
N PRO A 165 -12.87 -6.72 1.83
CA PRO A 165 -13.44 -7.07 3.13
C PRO A 165 -13.17 -8.53 3.57
N PHE A 166 -12.64 -9.36 2.66
CA PHE A 166 -12.61 -10.83 2.80
C PHE A 166 -11.24 -11.43 3.14
N VAL A 167 -10.29 -10.61 3.58
CA VAL A 167 -9.06 -11.01 4.29
C VAL A 167 -8.87 -10.08 5.48
N LEU A 168 -7.99 -10.43 6.43
CA LEU A 168 -7.47 -9.45 7.39
C LEU A 168 -5.96 -9.38 7.26
N ILE A 169 -5.46 -8.16 7.02
CA ILE A 169 -4.02 -7.86 6.98
C ILE A 169 -3.64 -7.14 8.27
N SER A 170 -2.61 -7.61 8.98
CA SER A 170 -2.09 -6.98 10.21
C SER A 170 -0.84 -6.15 9.92
N GLN A 171 -0.70 -4.99 10.56
CA GLN A 171 0.50 -4.15 10.42
C GLN A 171 1.73 -4.85 11.03
N GLY A 172 2.83 -4.91 10.28
CA GLY A 172 4.09 -5.53 10.70
C GLY A 172 4.29 -6.93 10.12
N SER A 173 5.04 -7.74 10.87
CA SER A 173 5.50 -9.08 10.45
C SER A 173 4.92 -10.20 11.33
N SER A 174 5.59 -11.37 11.42
CA SER A 174 5.18 -12.49 12.28
C SER A 174 4.72 -12.07 13.67
N PHE A 175 3.74 -12.80 14.22
CA PHE A 175 3.06 -12.54 15.49
C PHE A 175 2.11 -11.33 15.53
N SER A 176 2.17 -10.39 14.58
CA SER A 176 1.21 -9.26 14.48
C SER A 176 -0.23 -9.69 14.18
N ASP A 177 -0.39 -10.89 13.63
CA ASP A 177 -1.64 -11.52 13.25
C ASP A 177 -2.39 -12.14 14.44
N LEU A 178 -1.67 -12.56 15.48
CA LEU A 178 -2.22 -13.31 16.62
C LEU A 178 -3.24 -12.54 17.48
N PRO A 179 -3.10 -11.22 17.74
CA PRO A 179 -4.14 -10.43 18.43
C PRO A 179 -5.48 -10.43 17.68
N PHE A 180 -5.45 -10.42 16.35
CA PHE A 180 -6.66 -10.49 15.53
C PHE A 180 -7.28 -11.88 15.58
N MET A 181 -6.48 -12.95 15.51
CA MET A 181 -6.97 -14.32 15.71
C MET A 181 -7.67 -14.46 17.07
N GLN A 182 -7.04 -13.99 18.14
CA GLN A 182 -7.61 -13.98 19.49
C GLN A 182 -8.98 -13.29 19.50
N ALA A 183 -9.04 -12.04 19.04
CA ALA A 183 -10.27 -11.26 19.08
C ALA A 183 -11.39 -11.90 18.23
N PHE A 184 -11.07 -12.45 17.05
CA PHE A 184 -12.07 -13.11 16.20
C PHE A 184 -12.55 -14.44 16.78
N PHE A 185 -11.69 -15.26 17.40
CA PHE A 185 -12.13 -16.46 18.13
C PHE A 185 -13.05 -16.09 19.29
N SER A 186 -12.64 -15.16 20.16
CA SER A 186 -13.47 -14.68 21.28
C SER A 186 -14.84 -14.18 20.82
N THR A 187 -14.86 -13.40 19.72
CA THR A 187 -16.09 -12.84 19.13
C THR A 187 -16.99 -13.93 18.56
N ALA A 188 -16.42 -14.93 17.86
CA ALA A 188 -17.19 -16.06 17.35
C ALA A 188 -17.76 -16.93 18.47
N ALA A 189 -17.01 -17.11 19.56
CA ALA A 189 -17.43 -17.84 20.76
C ALA A 189 -18.60 -17.15 21.50
N ALA A 190 -18.58 -15.82 21.59
CA ALA A 190 -19.55 -15.02 22.31
C ALA A 190 -20.95 -14.97 21.66
N LEU A 191 -21.05 -15.22 20.35
CA LEU A 191 -22.34 -15.26 19.64
C LEU A 191 -23.34 -16.22 20.32
N PRO A 192 -24.63 -15.87 20.44
CA PRO A 192 -25.67 -16.80 20.87
C PRO A 192 -25.75 -18.01 19.95
N LYS A 193 -26.05 -19.19 20.52
CA LYS A 193 -26.03 -20.49 19.81
C LYS A 193 -26.86 -20.51 18.52
N GLU A 194 -28.07 -19.98 18.56
CA GLU A 194 -28.95 -19.89 17.39
C GLU A 194 -28.39 -18.93 16.32
N THR A 195 -27.81 -17.80 16.75
CA THR A 195 -27.18 -16.82 15.86
C THR A 195 -25.94 -17.42 15.20
N GLN A 196 -25.03 -18.05 15.95
CA GLN A 196 -23.83 -18.67 15.39
C GLN A 196 -24.19 -19.75 14.37
N GLN A 197 -25.13 -20.65 14.68
CA GLN A 197 -25.60 -21.68 13.75
C GLN A 197 -26.28 -21.07 12.51
N GLY A 198 -27.12 -20.05 12.68
CA GLY A 198 -27.77 -19.34 11.59
C GLY A 198 -26.76 -18.67 10.65
N LEU A 199 -25.73 -18.02 11.21
CA LEU A 199 -24.63 -17.41 10.47
C LEU A 199 -23.79 -18.46 9.72
N ILE A 200 -23.46 -19.58 10.36
CA ILE A 200 -22.70 -20.66 9.72
C ILE A 200 -23.49 -21.25 8.54
N ASN A 201 -24.77 -21.59 8.75
CA ASN A 201 -25.63 -22.22 7.75
C ASN A 201 -25.86 -21.31 6.53
N ASN A 202 -26.03 -20.00 6.74
CA ASN A 202 -26.26 -19.03 5.67
C ASN A 202 -24.95 -18.45 5.08
N LYS A 203 -23.77 -18.96 5.49
CA LYS A 203 -22.44 -18.49 5.05
C LYS A 203 -22.17 -17.00 5.34
N LEU A 204 -22.63 -16.53 6.50
CA LEU A 204 -22.55 -15.13 6.94
C LEU A 204 -21.70 -14.92 8.21
N LEU A 205 -21.06 -15.97 8.75
CA LEU A 205 -20.22 -15.85 9.95
C LEU A 205 -19.09 -14.84 9.76
N ILE A 206 -18.22 -15.06 8.77
CA ILE A 206 -17.06 -14.17 8.52
C ILE A 206 -17.49 -12.75 8.10
N PRO A 207 -18.49 -12.54 7.20
CA PRO A 207 -19.06 -11.21 6.96
C PRO A 207 -19.51 -10.47 8.22
N THR A 208 -20.07 -11.19 9.19
CA THR A 208 -20.56 -10.63 10.45
C THR A 208 -19.43 -10.36 11.46
N LEU A 209 -18.44 -11.24 11.56
CA LEU A 209 -17.24 -11.00 12.38
C LEU A 209 -16.44 -9.80 11.88
N GLN A 210 -16.28 -9.64 10.56
CA GLN A 210 -15.71 -8.44 9.95
C GLN A 210 -16.53 -7.17 10.26
N ASN A 211 -17.87 -7.26 10.33
CA ASN A 211 -18.72 -6.13 10.69
C ASN A 211 -18.50 -5.70 12.14
N ILE A 212 -18.56 -6.67 13.06
CA ILE A 212 -18.34 -6.47 14.49
C ILE A 212 -16.94 -5.89 14.72
N PHE A 213 -15.89 -6.49 14.15
CA PHE A 213 -14.51 -6.00 14.24
C PHE A 213 -14.39 -4.54 13.79
N ARG A 214 -14.83 -4.21 12.57
CA ARG A 214 -14.67 -2.87 11.99
C ARG A 214 -15.51 -1.81 12.71
N ARG A 215 -16.69 -2.16 13.23
CA ARG A 215 -17.50 -1.26 14.11
C ARG A 215 -16.95 -1.15 15.53
N SER A 216 -16.09 -2.08 15.95
CA SER A 216 -15.49 -2.10 17.30
C SER A 216 -14.14 -1.41 17.40
N ASN A 217 -13.35 -1.39 16.33
CA ASN A 217 -12.02 -0.79 16.27
C ASN A 217 -11.98 0.60 16.93
N GLN A 218 -10.92 0.87 17.71
CA GLN A 218 -10.75 2.08 18.52
C GLN A 218 -10.70 3.40 17.71
N THR A 219 -10.47 3.35 16.40
CA THR A 219 -10.54 4.54 15.52
C THR A 219 -11.97 4.93 15.14
N VAL A 220 -12.95 4.05 15.39
CA VAL A 220 -14.39 4.26 15.10
C VAL A 220 -15.09 4.70 16.37
N GLN A 221 -15.15 6.03 16.54
CA GLN A 221 -15.66 6.70 17.74
C GLN A 221 -17.14 7.09 17.58
N ILE A 222 -17.56 7.46 16.37
CA ILE A 222 -18.96 7.74 16.00
C ILE A 222 -19.42 6.83 14.86
N GLU A 223 -20.72 6.67 14.65
CA GLU A 223 -21.26 5.83 13.56
C GLU A 223 -20.77 6.31 12.18
N GLU A 224 -20.60 7.62 11.99
CA GLU A 224 -20.15 8.19 10.72
C GLU A 224 -18.71 7.77 10.35
N ASP A 225 -17.83 7.47 11.33
CA ASP A 225 -16.49 6.96 11.07
C ASP A 225 -16.53 5.62 10.29
N TYR A 226 -17.63 4.86 10.43
CA TYR A 226 -17.83 3.58 9.73
C TYR A 226 -17.91 3.73 8.21
N PHE A 227 -18.28 4.90 7.69
CA PHE A 227 -18.38 5.14 6.24
C PHE A 227 -17.12 5.76 5.63
N THR A 228 -16.00 5.70 6.36
CA THR A 228 -14.71 6.30 5.99
C THR A 228 -13.58 5.27 5.95
N GLY A 229 -12.42 5.65 5.41
CA GLY A 229 -11.20 4.85 5.48
C GLY A 229 -10.72 4.48 6.89
N LYS A 230 -11.24 5.10 7.98
CA LYS A 230 -10.89 4.72 9.37
C LYS A 230 -11.32 3.29 9.71
N ALA A 231 -12.56 2.92 9.37
CA ALA A 231 -13.09 1.57 9.56
C ALA A 231 -12.67 0.60 8.44
N HIS A 232 -12.14 1.13 7.34
CA HIS A 232 -11.85 0.40 6.11
C HIS A 232 -10.44 0.62 5.52
N PRO A 233 -9.36 0.62 6.33
CA PRO A 233 -8.01 0.53 5.78
C PRO A 233 -7.79 -0.87 5.16
N PRO A 234 -6.78 -1.02 4.28
CA PRO A 234 -6.36 -2.34 3.79
C PRO A 234 -5.70 -3.18 4.91
N VAL A 235 -5.03 -2.51 5.85
CA VAL A 235 -4.22 -3.10 6.91
C VAL A 235 -4.65 -2.55 8.27
N PHE A 236 -4.68 -3.41 9.27
CA PHE A 236 -5.11 -3.08 10.64
C PHE A 236 -3.95 -3.14 11.63
N ASP A 237 -3.88 -2.13 12.48
CA ASP A 237 -2.98 -2.09 13.63
C ASP A 237 -3.64 -2.82 14.82
N GLY A 238 -2.91 -3.81 15.36
CA GLY A 238 -3.40 -4.68 16.45
C GLY A 238 -3.65 -3.94 17.76
N THR A 239 -3.05 -2.76 17.96
CA THR A 239 -3.30 -1.94 19.16
C THR A 239 -4.72 -1.34 19.19
N GLN A 240 -5.38 -1.25 18.02
CA GLN A 240 -6.71 -0.66 17.84
C GLN A 240 -7.85 -1.66 18.05
N ILE A 241 -7.55 -2.90 18.40
CA ILE A 241 -8.55 -3.93 18.72
C ILE A 241 -9.27 -3.54 20.01
N ASN A 242 -10.60 -3.67 20.03
CA ASN A 242 -11.41 -3.54 21.24
C ASN A 242 -12.16 -4.87 21.46
N GLU A 243 -11.46 -5.85 22.02
CA GLU A 243 -11.96 -7.22 22.18
C GLU A 243 -13.25 -7.24 23.02
N ASP A 244 -13.37 -6.39 24.05
CA ASP A 244 -14.55 -6.30 24.92
C ASP A 244 -15.81 -5.81 24.17
N LYS A 245 -15.66 -4.75 23.36
CA LYS A 245 -16.73 -4.24 22.48
C LYS A 245 -17.12 -5.28 21.42
N MET A 246 -16.14 -6.03 20.88
CA MET A 246 -16.41 -7.10 19.92
C MET A 246 -17.21 -8.26 20.53
N ILE A 247 -16.78 -8.81 21.67
CA ILE A 247 -17.52 -9.93 22.31
C ILE A 247 -18.91 -9.51 22.78
N THR A 248 -19.08 -8.27 23.23
CA THR A 248 -20.38 -7.76 23.70
C THR A 248 -21.35 -7.57 22.52
N LEU A 249 -20.89 -6.99 21.40
CA LEU A 249 -21.70 -6.86 20.18
C LEU A 249 -22.05 -8.21 19.53
N ALA A 250 -21.22 -9.24 19.71
CA ALA A 250 -21.53 -10.61 19.31
C ALA A 250 -22.58 -11.26 20.22
N HIS A 251 -22.39 -11.17 21.54
CA HIS A 251 -23.31 -11.70 22.55
C HIS A 251 -24.73 -11.12 22.41
N ASP A 252 -24.85 -9.81 22.20
CA ASP A 252 -26.15 -9.12 22.11
C ASP A 252 -26.82 -9.25 20.72
N MET A 253 -26.24 -10.06 19.81
CA MET A 253 -26.76 -10.32 18.47
C MET A 253 -27.72 -11.51 18.46
N SER A 254 -29.02 -11.21 18.61
CA SER A 254 -30.08 -12.16 18.25
C SER A 254 -30.10 -12.44 16.74
N PRO A 255 -30.74 -13.54 16.27
CA PRO A 255 -30.85 -13.84 14.83
C PRO A 255 -31.51 -12.71 14.03
N ALA A 256 -32.40 -11.94 14.67
CA ALA A 256 -33.04 -10.77 14.06
C ALA A 256 -32.14 -9.53 13.93
N ARG A 257 -30.94 -9.52 14.54
CA ARG A 257 -29.97 -8.40 14.47
C ARG A 257 -28.79 -8.67 13.54
N VAL A 258 -28.75 -9.82 12.87
CA VAL A 258 -27.72 -10.14 11.88
C VAL A 258 -27.65 -9.06 10.78
N PRO A 259 -26.46 -8.53 10.44
CA PRO A 259 -26.28 -7.59 9.33
C PRO A 259 -26.63 -8.19 7.96
N PRO A 260 -26.99 -7.35 6.97
CA PRO A 260 -27.15 -7.81 5.59
C PRO A 260 -25.78 -8.02 4.92
N LEU A 261 -25.78 -8.72 3.80
CA LEU A 261 -24.61 -8.91 2.94
C LEU A 261 -24.65 -7.91 1.78
N ALA A 262 -23.68 -7.01 1.72
CA ALA A 262 -23.46 -6.17 0.55
C ALA A 262 -22.93 -7.03 -0.62
N VAL A 263 -23.52 -6.85 -1.80
CA VAL A 263 -23.09 -7.50 -3.05
C VAL A 263 -23.01 -6.48 -4.17
N LEU A 264 -21.89 -6.46 -4.89
CA LEU A 264 -21.66 -5.67 -6.09
C LEU A 264 -21.80 -6.52 -7.36
N ARG A 265 -22.48 -5.96 -8.36
CA ARG A 265 -22.49 -6.44 -9.74
C ARG A 265 -22.20 -5.29 -10.69
N VAL A 266 -21.29 -5.48 -11.63
CA VAL A 266 -21.04 -4.50 -12.71
C VAL A 266 -22.20 -4.52 -13.71
N ILE A 267 -22.73 -3.34 -14.04
CA ILE A 267 -23.73 -3.14 -15.10
C ILE A 267 -23.04 -2.83 -16.43
N SER A 268 -22.15 -1.85 -16.38
CA SER A 268 -21.40 -1.32 -17.53
C SER A 268 -20.15 -0.62 -17.02
N GLU A 269 -19.06 -0.67 -17.79
CA GLU A 269 -17.84 0.07 -17.47
C GLU A 269 -17.13 0.56 -18.73
N THR A 270 -16.25 1.54 -18.56
CA THR A 270 -15.39 2.07 -19.61
C THR A 270 -14.32 1.03 -19.95
N THR A 271 -14.48 0.32 -21.07
CA THR A 271 -13.53 -0.71 -21.52
C THR A 271 -12.49 -0.13 -22.49
N PRO A 272 -11.26 0.19 -22.03
CA PRO A 272 -10.17 0.54 -22.94
C PRO A 272 -9.69 -0.69 -23.72
N LYS A 273 -9.17 -0.46 -24.93
CA LYS A 273 -8.67 -1.50 -25.82
C LYS A 273 -7.16 -1.73 -25.63
N PRO A 274 -6.69 -2.98 -25.45
CA PRO A 274 -5.27 -3.29 -25.50
C PRO A 274 -4.67 -2.92 -26.86
N ASN A 275 -3.37 -2.61 -26.87
CA ASN A 275 -2.57 -2.18 -28.02
C ASN A 275 -2.98 -0.82 -28.64
N ARG A 276 -4.04 -0.17 -28.14
CA ARG A 276 -4.49 1.16 -28.56
C ARG A 276 -4.53 2.15 -27.40
N ASP A 277 -5.26 1.80 -26.33
CA ASP A 277 -5.49 2.68 -25.19
C ASP A 277 -4.50 2.39 -24.05
N PHE A 278 -3.94 1.17 -24.00
CA PHE A 278 -2.84 0.75 -23.12
C PHE A 278 -1.99 -0.34 -23.78
N PHE A 279 -0.79 -0.58 -23.23
CA PHE A 279 0.22 -1.48 -23.80
C PHE A 279 0.79 -2.40 -22.72
N GLU A 280 0.66 -3.72 -22.91
CA GLU A 280 1.14 -4.76 -21.99
C GLU A 280 1.49 -6.04 -22.77
N ILE A 281 2.01 -7.06 -22.10
CA ILE A 281 2.16 -8.42 -22.67
C ILE A 281 0.80 -9.05 -23.06
N PRO A 282 0.76 -10.03 -23.99
CA PRO A 282 -0.51 -10.54 -24.55
C PRO A 282 -1.41 -11.27 -23.54
N ALA A 283 -0.91 -11.61 -22.35
CA ALA A 283 -1.73 -12.15 -21.25
C ALA A 283 -2.66 -11.10 -20.61
N ILE A 284 -2.34 -9.80 -20.73
CA ILE A 284 -3.08 -8.70 -20.07
C ILE A 284 -3.94 -7.98 -21.12
N GLN A 285 -5.18 -8.45 -21.28
CA GLN A 285 -6.13 -7.93 -22.28
C GLN A 285 -7.13 -6.91 -21.72
N SER A 286 -7.06 -6.53 -20.44
CA SER A 286 -7.98 -5.54 -19.84
C SER A 286 -7.43 -4.87 -18.57
N GLU A 287 -8.19 -3.92 -18.02
CA GLU A 287 -7.98 -3.32 -16.70
C GLU A 287 -8.54 -4.16 -15.54
N VAL A 288 -9.24 -5.26 -15.81
CA VAL A 288 -9.91 -6.08 -14.78
C VAL A 288 -8.89 -6.92 -14.02
N LEU A 289 -8.49 -6.43 -12.85
CA LEU A 289 -7.66 -7.18 -11.90
C LEU A 289 -8.49 -8.28 -11.20
N GLY A 290 -9.74 -7.97 -10.86
CA GLY A 290 -10.70 -8.93 -10.31
C GLY A 290 -12.12 -8.37 -10.25
N THR A 291 -13.12 -9.25 -10.26
CA THR A 291 -14.53 -8.89 -10.03
C THR A 291 -15.18 -10.04 -9.27
N THR A 292 -15.44 -9.84 -7.99
CA THR A 292 -16.13 -10.78 -7.10
C THR A 292 -17.39 -10.10 -6.56
N PRO A 293 -18.33 -10.83 -5.91
CA PRO A 293 -19.50 -10.23 -5.27
C PRO A 293 -19.18 -9.14 -4.23
N PHE A 294 -17.95 -9.08 -3.71
CA PHE A 294 -17.56 -8.20 -2.61
C PHE A 294 -16.43 -7.23 -2.95
N ALA A 295 -15.77 -7.39 -4.12
CA ALA A 295 -14.69 -6.52 -4.57
C ALA A 295 -14.65 -6.41 -6.10
N VAL A 296 -14.63 -5.17 -6.59
CA VAL A 296 -14.42 -4.82 -8.00
C VAL A 296 -13.06 -4.13 -8.07
N ALA A 297 -12.03 -4.81 -8.60
CA ALA A 297 -10.66 -4.32 -8.63
C ALA A 297 -10.22 -3.98 -10.05
N ARG A 298 -9.67 -2.78 -10.26
CA ARG A 298 -9.24 -2.27 -11.57
C ARG A 298 -7.84 -1.66 -11.53
N THR A 299 -7.03 -1.98 -12.53
CA THR A 299 -5.74 -1.29 -12.77
C THR A 299 -5.95 -0.23 -13.85
N PHE A 300 -5.73 1.04 -13.54
CA PHE A 300 -6.02 2.17 -14.42
C PHE A 300 -4.89 2.36 -15.46
N ARG A 301 -4.87 1.55 -16.53
CA ARG A 301 -3.86 1.53 -17.60
C ARG A 301 -4.18 2.43 -18.80
N GLY A 302 -5.45 2.51 -19.16
CA GLY A 302 -5.93 3.16 -20.37
C GLY A 302 -5.73 4.67 -20.34
N SER A 303 -5.38 5.23 -21.49
CA SER A 303 -4.90 6.61 -21.67
C SER A 303 -5.92 7.71 -21.34
N ALA A 304 -7.22 7.45 -21.50
CA ALA A 304 -8.30 8.41 -21.21
C ALA A 304 -8.33 8.84 -19.73
N LEU A 305 -8.59 10.14 -19.47
CA LEU A 305 -8.55 10.78 -18.15
C LEU A 305 -9.49 10.11 -17.14
N THR A 306 -10.69 9.71 -17.54
CA THR A 306 -11.74 9.21 -16.64
C THR A 306 -12.03 7.73 -16.88
N ARG A 307 -12.42 7.02 -15.82
CA ARG A 307 -13.19 5.77 -15.92
C ARG A 307 -14.56 5.98 -15.32
N GLU A 308 -15.59 5.64 -16.10
CA GLU A 308 -16.95 5.49 -15.62
C GLU A 308 -17.28 4.02 -15.45
N ILE A 309 -17.91 3.67 -14.33
CA ILE A 309 -18.44 2.35 -14.02
C ILE A 309 -19.81 2.49 -13.34
N THR A 310 -20.78 1.70 -13.78
CA THR A 310 -22.09 1.59 -13.13
C THR A 310 -22.14 0.28 -12.37
N LEU A 311 -22.36 0.38 -11.05
CA LEU A 311 -22.44 -0.76 -10.13
C LEU A 311 -23.84 -0.89 -9.56
N SER A 312 -24.28 -2.13 -9.39
CA SER A 312 -25.59 -2.51 -8.85
C SER A 312 -25.41 -3.27 -7.54
N ALA A 313 -26.07 -2.76 -6.51
CA ALA A 313 -26.22 -3.36 -5.19
C ALA A 313 -27.41 -4.33 -5.10
N GLY A 314 -28.24 -4.44 -6.15
CA GLY A 314 -29.52 -5.17 -6.14
C GLY A 314 -29.46 -6.69 -5.92
N GLN A 315 -28.27 -7.28 -5.79
CA GLN A 315 -28.07 -8.67 -5.37
C GLN A 315 -27.68 -8.80 -3.88
N SER A 316 -27.64 -7.68 -3.14
CA SER A 316 -27.41 -7.66 -1.70
C SER A 316 -28.57 -8.35 -0.97
N ALA A 317 -28.28 -9.04 0.14
CA ALA A 317 -29.21 -9.97 0.77
C ALA A 317 -29.32 -9.78 2.28
N ASP A 318 -30.48 -10.10 2.83
CA ASP A 318 -30.77 -10.16 4.27
C ASP A 318 -31.48 -11.50 4.56
N ILE A 319 -31.09 -12.18 5.65
CA ILE A 319 -31.65 -13.51 6.00
C ILE A 319 -33.17 -13.45 6.16
N LEU A 320 -33.67 -12.35 6.74
CA LEU A 320 -35.10 -12.12 6.97
C LEU A 320 -35.80 -11.37 5.83
N LYS A 321 -35.11 -11.17 4.69
CA LYS A 321 -35.60 -10.51 3.47
C LYS A 321 -36.20 -9.13 3.73
N ARG A 322 -35.66 -8.40 4.71
CA ARG A 322 -36.07 -7.03 5.04
C ARG A 322 -35.78 -6.08 3.88
N LYS A 323 -36.56 -4.98 3.79
CA LYS A 323 -36.27 -3.91 2.83
C LYS A 323 -34.88 -3.34 3.12
N LEU A 324 -34.05 -3.30 2.09
CA LEU A 324 -32.70 -2.75 2.16
C LEU A 324 -32.70 -1.25 1.84
N THR A 325 -31.73 -0.55 2.42
CA THR A 325 -31.28 0.79 2.03
C THR A 325 -29.77 0.80 1.83
N PHE A 326 -29.28 1.72 1.00
CA PHE A 326 -27.92 1.68 0.46
C PHE A 326 -27.18 2.99 0.73
N ARG A 327 -25.87 2.91 0.99
CA ARG A 327 -24.98 4.06 1.08
C ARG A 327 -23.68 3.77 0.32
N TRP A 328 -23.29 4.70 -0.54
CA TRP A 328 -22.03 4.67 -1.28
C TRP A 328 -21.12 5.76 -0.70
N ALA A 329 -19.85 5.45 -0.43
CA ALA A 329 -18.92 6.39 0.20
C ALA A 329 -17.49 6.24 -0.32
N LEU A 330 -16.78 7.36 -0.45
CA LEU A 330 -15.34 7.38 -0.73
C LEU A 330 -14.57 7.02 0.56
N LEU A 331 -13.81 5.93 0.52
CA LEU A 331 -13.02 5.44 1.66
C LEU A 331 -11.58 5.98 1.60
N GLN A 332 -11.00 6.02 0.40
CA GLN A 332 -9.69 6.57 0.11
C GLN A 332 -9.70 7.16 -1.32
N GLY A 333 -9.15 8.36 -1.52
CA GLY A 333 -9.10 9.00 -2.84
C GLY A 333 -9.13 10.51 -2.75
N ASP A 334 -8.79 11.17 -3.85
CA ASP A 334 -8.99 12.61 -4.03
C ASP A 334 -10.48 12.90 -4.33
N PRO A 335 -11.20 13.65 -3.46
CA PRO A 335 -12.64 13.89 -3.62
C PRO A 335 -12.98 14.77 -4.84
N ASP A 336 -12.07 15.64 -5.28
CA ASP A 336 -12.29 16.48 -6.47
C ASP A 336 -12.16 15.66 -7.77
N LYS A 337 -11.63 14.43 -7.67
CA LYS A 337 -11.39 13.51 -8.79
C LYS A 337 -12.29 12.27 -8.78
N VAL A 338 -13.18 12.13 -7.80
CA VAL A 338 -14.09 10.99 -7.66
C VAL A 338 -15.54 11.45 -7.50
N LYS A 339 -16.36 11.13 -8.51
CA LYS A 339 -17.80 11.41 -8.49
C LYS A 339 -18.58 10.11 -8.24
N ILE A 340 -19.52 10.14 -7.31
CA ILE A 340 -20.41 9.02 -6.98
C ILE A 340 -21.85 9.53 -7.13
N GLU A 341 -22.62 8.90 -8.02
CA GLU A 341 -23.99 9.28 -8.36
C GLU A 341 -24.94 8.08 -8.16
N PRO A 342 -25.49 7.90 -6.95
CA PRO A 342 -26.49 6.87 -6.68
C PRO A 342 -27.80 7.13 -7.45
N SER A 343 -28.48 6.03 -7.77
CA SER A 343 -29.89 5.98 -8.15
C SER A 343 -30.82 6.52 -7.06
N ALA A 344 -32.07 6.83 -7.41
CA ALA A 344 -33.05 7.44 -6.48
C ALA A 344 -33.45 6.54 -5.29
N ASP A 345 -33.25 5.22 -5.38
CA ASP A 345 -33.39 4.26 -4.29
C ASP A 345 -32.04 3.80 -3.69
N GLY A 346 -30.93 4.28 -4.27
CA GLY A 346 -29.55 3.93 -3.93
C GLY A 346 -29.10 2.54 -4.37
N SER A 347 -29.96 1.73 -5.01
CA SER A 347 -29.65 0.33 -5.32
C SER A 347 -28.66 0.15 -6.47
N GLU A 348 -28.43 1.19 -7.27
CA GLU A 348 -27.30 1.30 -8.21
C GLU A 348 -26.57 2.64 -8.03
N ALA A 349 -25.32 2.74 -8.50
CA ALA A 349 -24.60 4.00 -8.61
C ALA A 349 -23.74 4.05 -9.89
N LYS A 350 -23.75 5.20 -10.56
CA LYS A 350 -22.71 5.56 -11.52
C LYS A 350 -21.55 6.18 -10.76
N ILE A 351 -20.34 5.69 -11.02
CA ILE A 351 -19.11 6.16 -10.38
C ILE A 351 -18.15 6.59 -11.48
N SER A 352 -17.55 7.77 -11.35
CA SER A 352 -16.56 8.30 -12.27
C SER A 352 -15.28 8.66 -11.51
N VAL A 353 -14.17 8.03 -11.86
CA VAL A 353 -12.84 8.24 -11.26
C VAL A 353 -11.90 8.83 -12.30
N GLN A 354 -11.30 9.99 -12.03
CA GLN A 354 -10.25 10.55 -12.86
C GLN A 354 -8.88 9.98 -12.48
N TRP A 355 -7.99 9.79 -13.46
CA TRP A 355 -6.59 9.45 -13.22
C TRP A 355 -5.90 10.55 -12.42
N HIS A 356 -5.06 10.15 -11.47
CA HIS A 356 -4.14 11.04 -10.77
C HIS A 356 -2.82 10.31 -10.45
N PRO A 357 -1.70 11.05 -10.26
CA PRO A 357 -0.50 10.48 -9.68
C PRO A 357 -0.74 10.04 -8.23
N GLY A 358 0.19 9.28 -7.67
CA GLY A 358 0.16 8.92 -6.24
C GLY A 358 0.18 10.15 -5.33
N TRP A 359 -0.38 10.00 -4.13
CA TRP A 359 -0.54 11.09 -3.16
C TRP A 359 -0.32 10.63 -1.73
N GLU A 360 -0.07 11.60 -0.86
CA GLU A 360 0.17 11.39 0.57
C GLU A 360 -1.17 11.35 1.33
N ILE A 361 -1.51 10.21 1.96
CA ILE A 361 -2.71 10.08 2.82
C ILE A 361 -2.44 10.40 4.29
N ARG A 362 -1.18 10.37 4.70
CA ARG A 362 -0.65 10.83 5.98
C ARG A 362 0.87 11.08 5.82
N PRO A 363 1.50 11.96 6.61
CA PRO A 363 2.92 12.30 6.44
C PRO A 363 3.83 11.06 6.35
N GLY A 364 4.66 11.02 5.30
CA GLY A 364 5.52 9.90 4.97
C GLY A 364 4.84 8.73 4.25
N PHE A 365 3.57 8.82 3.85
CA PHE A 365 2.80 7.66 3.38
C PHE A 365 2.10 7.89 2.03
N GLN A 366 2.72 7.42 0.96
CA GLN A 366 2.19 7.48 -0.41
C GLN A 366 1.24 6.32 -0.71
N THR A 367 0.15 6.60 -1.44
CA THR A 367 -0.72 5.59 -2.05
C THR A 367 -1.05 5.93 -3.50
N HIS A 368 -1.48 4.93 -4.25
CA HIS A 368 -1.86 5.02 -5.66
C HIS A 368 -3.23 4.39 -5.93
N ARG A 369 -4.12 4.23 -4.93
CA ARG A 369 -5.47 3.68 -5.14
C ARG A 369 -6.62 4.52 -4.58
N VAL A 370 -7.71 4.56 -5.34
CA VAL A 370 -9.02 5.06 -4.92
C VAL A 370 -9.87 3.87 -4.47
N ASP A 371 -10.37 3.91 -3.24
CA ASP A 371 -11.28 2.91 -2.64
C ASP A 371 -12.66 3.51 -2.37
N ILE A 372 -13.71 2.83 -2.80
CA ILE A 372 -15.11 3.24 -2.64
C ILE A 372 -15.91 2.07 -2.04
N GLY A 373 -16.66 2.34 -0.97
CA GLY A 373 -17.47 1.34 -0.25
C GLY A 373 -18.95 1.42 -0.58
N LEU A 374 -19.57 0.28 -0.87
CA LEU A 374 -21.02 0.05 -0.82
C LEU A 374 -21.38 -0.54 0.55
N PHE A 375 -22.22 0.17 1.29
CA PHE A 375 -22.80 -0.25 2.56
C PHE A 375 -24.30 -0.50 2.40
N VAL A 376 -24.80 -1.56 3.04
CA VAL A 376 -26.21 -1.98 2.98
C VAL A 376 -26.79 -2.01 4.38
N HIS A 377 -28.01 -1.51 4.56
CA HIS A 377 -28.71 -1.47 5.84
C HIS A 377 -30.07 -2.17 5.74
N ASN A 378 -30.38 -3.01 6.73
CA ASN A 378 -31.63 -3.79 6.79
C ASN A 378 -32.66 -3.25 7.80
N GLY A 379 -32.46 -2.01 8.28
CA GLY A 379 -33.26 -1.39 9.34
C GLY A 379 -32.71 -1.59 10.76
N PHE A 380 -31.68 -2.42 10.94
CA PHE A 380 -31.09 -2.73 12.26
C PHE A 380 -29.57 -2.63 12.29
N ALA A 381 -28.89 -3.06 11.23
CA ALA A 381 -27.43 -3.03 11.14
C ALA A 381 -26.96 -2.76 9.71
N TRP A 382 -25.83 -2.06 9.61
CA TRP A 382 -25.06 -1.90 8.38
C TRP A 382 -24.23 -3.14 8.13
N SER A 383 -24.09 -3.53 6.86
CA SER A 383 -23.21 -4.60 6.40
C SER A 383 -21.73 -4.24 6.59
N THR A 384 -20.86 -5.26 6.59
CA THR A 384 -19.49 -5.05 6.07
C THR A 384 -19.61 -4.58 4.61
N PRO A 385 -18.85 -3.56 4.16
CA PRO A 385 -19.02 -3.05 2.80
C PRO A 385 -18.46 -4.01 1.76
N ALA A 386 -19.05 -3.96 0.57
CA ALA A 386 -18.41 -4.42 -0.66
C ALA A 386 -17.64 -3.24 -1.28
N MET A 387 -16.52 -3.48 -1.95
CA MET A 387 -15.56 -2.43 -2.34
C MET A 387 -15.35 -2.33 -3.86
N LEU A 388 -15.12 -1.11 -4.34
CA LEU A 388 -14.57 -0.81 -5.66
C LEU A 388 -13.20 -0.15 -5.46
N THR A 389 -12.16 -0.69 -6.10
CA THR A 389 -10.83 -0.07 -6.16
C THR A 389 -10.42 0.22 -7.60
N TYR A 390 -9.91 1.44 -7.83
CA TYR A 390 -9.01 1.75 -8.96
C TYR A 390 -7.58 1.98 -8.46
N TYR A 391 -6.62 1.19 -8.94
CA TYR A 391 -5.18 1.36 -8.69
C TYR A 391 -4.51 1.99 -9.92
N MET A 392 -3.91 3.16 -9.73
CA MET A 392 -3.11 3.88 -10.72
C MET A 392 -1.68 3.30 -10.70
N LEU A 393 -1.10 3.07 -11.87
CA LEU A 393 0.26 2.52 -11.96
C LEU A 393 1.30 3.58 -11.53
N PRO A 394 2.13 3.35 -10.48
CA PRO A 394 3.10 4.32 -10.00
C PRO A 394 4.15 4.73 -11.03
N ASN A 395 4.51 3.83 -11.94
CA ASN A 395 5.45 4.09 -13.02
C ASN A 395 4.88 4.90 -14.20
N GLU A 396 3.62 5.33 -14.15
CA GLU A 396 3.02 6.18 -15.19
C GLU A 396 2.80 7.61 -14.71
N GLN A 397 3.33 8.59 -15.44
CA GLN A 397 2.98 10.01 -15.30
C GLN A 397 2.29 10.47 -16.58
N ARG A 398 1.09 11.01 -16.45
CA ARG A 398 0.26 11.48 -17.56
C ARG A 398 0.07 12.99 -17.53
N PHE A 399 -0.14 13.57 -18.71
CA PHE A 399 -0.35 15.01 -18.88
C PHE A 399 -1.57 15.24 -19.78
N TYR A 400 -2.51 16.01 -19.25
CA TYR A 400 -3.74 16.44 -19.91
C TYR A 400 -3.74 17.97 -20.00
N ASP A 401 -4.40 18.54 -21.00
CA ASP A 401 -4.60 20.00 -21.08
C ASP A 401 -5.75 20.48 -20.17
N SER A 402 -6.01 21.79 -20.16
CA SER A 402 -7.09 22.40 -19.37
C SER A 402 -8.51 21.97 -19.78
N ALA A 403 -8.67 21.25 -20.90
CA ALA A 403 -9.92 20.63 -21.32
C ALA A 403 -9.95 19.11 -21.04
N GLY A 404 -8.96 18.58 -20.29
CA GLY A 404 -8.85 17.16 -19.96
C GLY A 404 -8.36 16.28 -21.12
N ARG A 405 -7.89 16.86 -22.22
CA ARG A 405 -7.45 16.13 -23.41
C ARG A 405 -6.01 15.68 -23.27
N LEU A 406 -5.76 14.40 -23.49
CA LEU A 406 -4.44 13.80 -23.32
C LEU A 406 -3.41 14.44 -24.26
N GLN A 407 -2.27 14.83 -23.69
CA GLN A 407 -1.10 15.34 -24.40
C GLN A 407 0.03 14.32 -24.42
N GLU A 408 0.33 13.68 -23.28
CA GLU A 408 1.53 12.87 -23.13
C GLU A 408 1.43 11.84 -21.99
N ILE A 409 2.05 10.67 -22.17
CA ILE A 409 2.28 9.67 -21.11
C ILE A 409 3.76 9.28 -21.06
N CYS A 410 4.38 9.42 -19.90
CA CYS A 410 5.69 8.86 -19.56
C CYS A 410 5.51 7.56 -18.77
N TYR A 411 5.96 6.43 -19.30
CA TYR A 411 5.81 5.10 -18.69
C TYR A 411 6.99 4.66 -17.79
N GLN A 412 7.90 5.60 -17.53
CA GLN A 412 8.94 5.50 -16.51
C GLN A 412 8.88 6.77 -15.65
N ALA A 413 7.85 6.86 -14.82
CA ALA A 413 7.68 7.95 -13.85
C ALA A 413 8.86 8.01 -12.88
N ASN A 414 9.25 9.24 -12.53
CA ASN A 414 10.32 9.54 -11.59
C ASN A 414 10.03 8.94 -10.21
N ASN A 415 11.09 8.56 -9.48
CA ASN A 415 11.00 8.44 -8.04
C ASN A 415 10.74 9.85 -7.44
N SER A 416 9.56 10.06 -6.86
CA SER A 416 9.15 11.36 -6.31
C SER A 416 9.95 11.80 -5.07
N ASP A 417 10.71 10.89 -4.46
CA ASP A 417 11.47 11.16 -3.24
C ASP A 417 12.83 11.82 -3.52
N LEU A 418 13.04 12.98 -2.91
CA LEU A 418 14.25 13.81 -3.00
C LEU A 418 15.53 13.15 -2.47
N ALA A 419 15.43 12.00 -1.81
CA ALA A 419 16.54 11.36 -1.11
C ALA A 419 17.15 12.22 0.01
N LEU A 420 16.32 13.04 0.68
CA LEU A 420 16.72 13.74 1.89
C LEU A 420 17.04 12.72 3.00
N PRO A 421 18.15 12.90 3.75
CA PRO A 421 18.48 12.05 4.88
C PRO A 421 17.55 12.33 6.06
N ALA A 422 17.37 11.34 6.94
CA ALA A 422 16.54 11.45 8.13
C ALA A 422 16.90 12.68 8.99
N THR A 423 15.94 13.28 9.67
CA THR A 423 16.17 14.50 10.48
C THR A 423 16.97 14.23 11.77
N THR A 424 17.31 12.97 12.05
CA THR A 424 18.29 12.54 13.04
C THR A 424 19.71 12.36 12.49
N ASP A 425 19.95 12.57 11.19
CA ASP A 425 21.28 12.40 10.56
C ASP A 425 22.21 13.58 10.84
N LEU A 426 23.47 13.30 11.17
CA LEU A 426 24.46 14.34 11.49
C LEU A 426 25.05 15.03 10.24
N ARG A 427 24.75 14.55 9.02
CA ARG A 427 24.99 15.26 7.75
C ARG A 427 24.32 16.63 7.70
N TRP A 428 23.17 16.81 8.37
CA TRP A 428 22.52 18.11 8.51
C TRP A 428 23.43 19.17 9.16
N LEU A 429 24.30 18.78 10.10
CA LEU A 429 25.30 19.69 10.71
C LEU A 429 26.51 19.98 9.81
N ALA A 430 26.74 19.18 8.76
CA ALA A 430 27.71 19.51 7.73
C ALA A 430 27.10 20.53 6.74
N LEU A 431 25.90 20.26 6.24
CA LEU A 431 25.15 21.18 5.37
C LEU A 431 24.94 22.56 6.01
N ALA A 432 24.55 22.59 7.29
CA ALA A 432 24.35 23.83 8.04
C ALA A 432 25.61 24.73 8.06
N ARG A 433 26.80 24.14 8.27
CA ARG A 433 28.07 24.87 8.24
C ARG A 433 28.45 25.35 6.85
N ARG A 434 28.25 24.50 5.82
CA ARG A 434 28.49 24.88 4.42
C ARG A 434 27.62 26.08 4.05
N LEU A 435 26.31 26.02 4.32
CA LEU A 435 25.35 27.12 4.12
C LEU A 435 25.75 28.41 4.83
N ALA A 436 26.08 28.35 6.13
CA ALA A 436 26.41 29.54 6.93
C ALA A 436 27.78 30.17 6.61
N SER A 437 28.70 29.40 6.04
CA SER A 437 30.03 29.88 5.62
C SER A 437 29.97 30.71 4.32
N LYS A 438 31.14 31.13 3.82
CA LYS A 438 31.31 31.69 2.46
C LYS A 438 31.69 30.63 1.42
N ASP A 439 31.27 29.37 1.60
CA ASP A 439 31.50 28.28 0.63
C ASP A 439 31.05 28.71 -0.78
N SER A 440 31.98 28.60 -1.74
CA SER A 440 31.79 28.92 -3.16
C SER A 440 31.53 27.68 -4.02
N ASP A 441 31.30 26.51 -3.41
CA ASP A 441 30.77 25.34 -4.09
C ASP A 441 29.39 25.67 -4.69
N ILE A 442 29.24 25.29 -5.96
CA ILE A 442 28.06 25.58 -6.79
C ILE A 442 26.78 24.94 -6.23
N SER A 443 26.89 23.79 -5.55
CA SER A 443 25.77 23.15 -4.84
C SER A 443 25.20 24.06 -3.75
N ILE A 444 26.09 24.66 -2.95
CA ILE A 444 25.72 25.53 -1.82
C ILE A 444 25.27 26.90 -2.33
N GLN A 445 25.83 27.40 -3.44
CA GLN A 445 25.33 28.62 -4.10
C GLN A 445 23.89 28.43 -4.61
N LEU A 446 23.64 27.41 -5.44
CA LEU A 446 22.31 27.07 -5.95
C LEU A 446 21.28 26.93 -4.84
N LEU A 447 21.67 26.34 -3.71
CA LEU A 447 20.81 26.21 -2.54
C LEU A 447 20.56 27.54 -1.85
N ARG A 448 21.60 28.33 -1.52
CA ARG A 448 21.44 29.66 -0.89
C ARG A 448 20.53 30.58 -1.70
N ASP A 449 20.63 30.55 -3.02
CA ASP A 449 19.83 31.38 -3.93
C ASP A 449 18.32 31.06 -3.89
N GLN A 450 17.92 29.92 -3.30
CA GLN A 450 16.51 29.56 -3.07
C GLN A 450 16.07 29.65 -1.60
N LEU A 451 16.98 29.75 -0.62
CA LEU A 451 16.63 29.76 0.80
C LEU A 451 16.39 31.18 1.34
N ASN A 452 15.48 31.29 2.31
CA ASN A 452 15.28 32.50 3.07
C ASN A 452 16.55 32.82 3.92
N PRO A 453 17.08 34.06 3.91
CA PRO A 453 18.19 34.46 4.78
C PRO A 453 18.01 34.10 6.26
N THR A 454 16.78 34.18 6.79
CA THR A 454 16.45 33.76 8.17
C THR A 454 16.81 32.29 8.44
N LEU A 455 16.60 31.40 7.46
CA LEU A 455 16.97 29.99 7.57
C LEU A 455 18.49 29.79 7.50
N ILE A 456 19.20 30.56 6.66
CA ILE A 456 20.66 30.51 6.58
C ILE A 456 21.28 30.95 7.92
N THR A 457 20.74 32.01 8.54
CA THR A 457 21.12 32.42 9.91
C THR A 457 20.79 31.34 10.94
N HIS A 458 19.59 30.74 10.90
CA HIS A 458 19.20 29.67 11.80
C HIS A 458 20.13 28.45 11.72
N PHE A 459 20.51 28.02 10.49
CA PHE A 459 21.49 26.96 10.29
C PHE A 459 22.88 27.31 10.84
N GLY A 460 23.31 28.57 10.74
CA GLY A 460 24.54 29.04 11.38
C GLY A 460 24.49 28.89 12.90
N THR A 461 23.46 29.45 13.54
CA THR A 461 23.24 29.33 14.99
C THR A 461 23.19 27.86 15.43
N LEU A 462 22.44 27.01 14.74
CA LEU A 462 22.33 25.58 15.04
C LEU A 462 23.69 24.86 14.94
N ALA A 463 24.49 25.20 13.92
CA ALA A 463 25.79 24.59 13.69
C ALA A 463 26.83 24.96 14.75
N ASP A 464 26.74 26.18 15.29
CA ASP A 464 27.60 26.70 16.35
C ASP A 464 27.17 26.17 17.73
N GLU A 465 25.88 26.24 18.07
CA GLU A 465 25.33 25.72 19.34
C GLU A 465 25.60 24.22 19.53
N LEU A 466 25.54 23.43 18.45
CA LEU A 466 25.79 21.99 18.49
C LEU A 466 27.24 21.59 18.23
N ALA A 467 28.15 22.54 17.91
CA ALA A 467 29.57 22.23 17.70
C ALA A 467 30.26 21.63 18.95
N PRO A 468 30.06 22.14 20.19
CA PRO A 468 30.68 21.55 21.39
C PRO A 468 30.20 20.12 21.66
N LEU A 469 28.91 19.84 21.43
CA LEU A 469 28.33 18.51 21.59
C LEU A 469 28.87 17.52 20.55
N GLN A 470 29.00 17.94 19.28
CA GLN A 470 29.58 17.12 18.23
C GLN A 470 31.09 16.87 18.43
N ALA A 471 31.83 17.84 18.96
CA ALA A 471 33.23 17.66 19.35
C ALA A 471 33.39 16.67 20.51
N SER A 472 32.53 16.76 21.53
CA SER A 472 32.48 15.83 22.67
C SER A 472 32.18 14.40 22.20
N TRP A 473 31.13 14.21 21.40
CA TRP A 473 30.79 12.91 20.80
C TRP A 473 31.95 12.31 20.01
N ARG A 474 32.58 13.06 19.11
CA ARG A 474 33.74 12.59 18.32
C ARG A 474 34.91 12.16 19.19
N LYS A 475 35.16 12.85 20.31
CA LYS A 475 36.21 12.47 21.27
C LYS A 475 35.89 11.14 21.96
N LEU A 476 34.62 10.92 22.35
CA LEU A 476 34.18 9.66 22.96
C LEU A 476 34.16 8.49 21.96
N GLN A 477 33.78 8.75 20.70
CA GLN A 477 33.73 7.75 19.64
C GLN A 477 35.11 7.18 19.27
N GLY A 478 36.18 7.96 19.46
CA GLY A 478 37.56 7.56 19.16
C GLY A 478 38.17 6.54 20.12
N ASP A 479 37.49 6.18 21.21
CA ASP A 479 37.99 5.25 22.23
C ASP A 479 36.90 4.21 22.60
N PRO A 480 37.10 2.90 22.32
CA PRO A 480 36.15 1.85 22.66
C PRO A 480 35.76 1.79 24.14
N ALA A 481 36.59 2.28 25.07
CA ALA A 481 36.26 2.33 26.50
C ALA A 481 35.07 3.24 26.83
N PHE A 482 34.70 4.15 25.92
CA PHE A 482 33.58 5.09 26.08
C PHE A 482 32.40 4.82 25.14
N ALA A 483 32.29 3.61 24.56
CA ALA A 483 31.27 3.28 23.56
C ALA A 483 29.83 3.61 24.00
N THR A 484 29.46 3.33 25.26
CA THR A 484 28.14 3.65 25.82
C THR A 484 27.91 5.16 25.90
N GLN A 485 28.90 5.91 26.41
CA GLN A 485 28.86 7.37 26.53
C GLN A 485 28.84 8.03 25.14
N ALA A 486 29.56 7.47 24.17
CA ALA A 486 29.53 7.90 22.77
C ALA A 486 28.13 7.71 22.16
N ALA A 487 27.49 6.55 22.38
CA ALA A 487 26.13 6.31 21.92
C ALA A 487 25.11 7.27 22.56
N THR A 488 25.19 7.52 23.87
CA THR A 488 24.32 8.51 24.56
C THR A 488 24.58 9.94 24.06
N ALA A 489 25.83 10.33 23.85
CA ALA A 489 26.19 11.64 23.32
C ALA A 489 25.70 11.81 21.87
N GLN A 490 25.77 10.74 21.06
CA GLN A 490 25.23 10.70 19.71
C GLN A 490 23.72 10.90 19.73
N GLN A 491 22.98 10.10 20.52
CA GLN A 491 21.52 10.18 20.60
C GLN A 491 21.04 11.58 21.01
N ASN A 492 21.65 12.18 22.03
CA ASN A 492 21.37 13.56 22.46
C ASN A 492 21.60 14.58 21.31
N LEU A 493 22.71 14.44 20.58
CA LEU A 493 23.00 15.30 19.43
C LEU A 493 21.97 15.11 18.30
N GLN A 494 21.62 13.87 17.96
CA GLN A 494 20.64 13.53 16.93
C GLN A 494 19.24 14.06 17.29
N THR A 495 18.80 13.92 18.55
CA THR A 495 17.53 14.48 19.03
C THR A 495 17.51 16.01 18.93
N LYS A 496 18.63 16.70 19.22
CA LYS A 496 18.73 18.16 19.09
C LYS A 496 18.72 18.63 17.64
N VAL A 497 19.38 17.90 16.74
CA VAL A 497 19.32 18.16 15.29
C VAL A 497 17.87 18.01 14.80
N GLN A 498 17.21 16.91 15.15
CA GLN A 498 15.81 16.66 14.79
C GLN A 498 14.87 17.77 15.29
N GLN A 499 14.98 18.14 16.57
CA GLN A 499 14.16 19.20 17.18
C GLN A 499 14.31 20.55 16.49
N ALA A 500 15.50 20.89 15.98
CA ALA A 500 15.71 22.12 15.22
C ALA A 500 15.21 22.03 13.77
N LEU A 501 15.30 20.84 13.14
CA LEU A 501 14.90 20.65 11.75
C LEU A 501 13.39 20.56 11.54
N ASP A 502 12.68 19.89 12.46
CA ASP A 502 11.26 19.56 12.33
C ASP A 502 10.33 20.73 12.75
N GLN A 503 10.82 21.69 13.54
CA GLN A 503 10.01 22.79 14.10
C GLN A 503 9.90 24.02 13.16
N PRO A 504 8.77 24.75 13.17
CA PRO A 504 8.61 26.01 12.43
C PRO A 504 9.59 27.10 12.88
N ILE A 505 10.12 27.88 11.93
CA ILE A 505 11.12 28.93 12.19
C ILE A 505 10.47 30.30 12.07
N ALA A 506 10.19 30.98 13.18
CA ALA A 506 9.63 32.34 13.21
C ALA A 506 8.39 32.52 12.30
N ASN A 507 7.41 31.61 12.43
CA ASN A 507 6.19 31.50 11.61
C ASN A 507 6.40 31.09 10.14
N GLN A 508 7.62 30.75 9.72
CA GLN A 508 7.90 30.07 8.45
C GLN A 508 7.79 28.54 8.63
N PRO A 509 7.67 27.76 7.53
CA PRO A 509 7.80 26.30 7.57
C PRO A 509 9.11 25.84 8.21
N SER A 510 9.16 24.57 8.62
CA SER A 510 10.33 23.96 9.25
C SER A 510 11.55 23.90 8.31
N ALA A 511 12.76 23.76 8.85
CA ALA A 511 13.98 23.74 8.04
C ALA A 511 13.98 22.60 7.03
N ILE A 512 13.50 21.42 7.42
CA ILE A 512 13.34 20.26 6.53
C ILE A 512 12.41 20.56 5.34
N GLN A 513 11.33 21.31 5.57
CA GLN A 513 10.38 21.70 4.52
C GLN A 513 10.97 22.77 3.59
N GLN A 514 11.60 23.82 4.13
CA GLN A 514 12.22 24.86 3.31
C GLN A 514 13.37 24.31 2.42
N ILE A 515 14.15 23.34 2.93
CA ILE A 515 15.19 22.65 2.15
C ILE A 515 14.57 21.75 1.06
N ARG A 516 13.49 21.02 1.37
CA ARG A 516 12.69 20.25 0.41
C ARG A 516 12.16 21.14 -0.73
N ASP A 517 11.61 22.30 -0.40
CA ASP A 517 11.05 23.24 -1.39
C ASP A 517 12.13 23.88 -2.26
N ALA A 518 13.28 24.23 -1.68
CA ALA A 518 14.43 24.71 -2.43
C ALA A 518 14.99 23.66 -3.40
N ILE A 519 15.17 22.41 -2.97
CA ILE A 519 15.66 21.33 -3.84
C ILE A 519 14.67 21.02 -4.98
N ASN A 520 13.35 21.03 -4.71
CA ASN A 520 12.33 20.95 -5.74
C ASN A 520 12.48 22.09 -6.76
N LYS A 521 12.55 23.34 -6.29
CA LYS A 521 12.64 24.53 -7.14
C LYS A 521 13.91 24.57 -8.01
N ILE A 522 15.04 24.05 -7.51
CA ILE A 522 16.26 23.86 -8.31
C ILE A 522 16.05 22.78 -9.37
N ALA A 523 15.42 21.65 -9.01
CA ALA A 523 15.15 20.56 -9.94
C ALA A 523 14.13 20.91 -11.04
N ASP A 524 13.25 21.88 -10.77
CA ASP A 524 12.22 22.35 -11.71
C ASP A 524 12.77 23.26 -12.84
N ASP A 525 14.04 23.73 -12.76
CA ASP A 525 14.65 24.53 -13.83
C ASP A 525 15.06 23.67 -15.04
N PRO A 526 14.43 23.81 -16.23
CA PRO A 526 14.79 23.06 -17.43
C PRO A 526 16.17 23.44 -18.02
N GLN A 527 16.89 24.41 -17.46
CA GLN A 527 18.24 24.78 -17.88
C GLN A 527 19.35 24.37 -16.90
N LEU A 528 19.05 23.88 -15.70
CA LEU A 528 20.03 23.58 -14.65
C LEU A 528 21.26 22.81 -15.17
N TYR A 529 21.05 21.64 -15.79
CA TYR A 529 22.16 20.85 -16.33
C TYR A 529 22.85 21.50 -17.53
N ILE A 530 22.11 22.23 -18.38
CA ILE A 530 22.67 22.88 -19.59
C ILE A 530 23.63 24.00 -19.17
N THR A 531 23.20 24.84 -18.22
CA THR A 531 23.99 25.92 -17.62
C THR A 531 25.24 25.38 -16.92
N HIS A 532 25.11 24.28 -16.16
CA HIS A 532 26.17 23.75 -15.30
C HIS A 532 26.88 22.50 -15.87
N GLN A 533 26.79 22.24 -17.18
CA GLN A 533 27.39 21.04 -17.77
C GLN A 533 28.92 20.99 -17.54
N ARG A 534 29.60 22.13 -17.53
CA ARG A 534 31.06 22.21 -17.34
C ARG A 534 31.47 21.82 -15.91
N ASP A 535 30.69 22.25 -14.92
CA ASP A 535 30.90 21.93 -13.51
C ASP A 535 30.55 20.47 -13.22
N ALA A 536 29.42 19.99 -13.76
CA ALA A 536 29.06 18.57 -13.71
C ALA A 536 30.14 17.68 -14.33
N ARG A 537 30.66 18.02 -15.52
CA ARG A 537 31.79 17.33 -16.16
C ARG A 537 33.08 17.38 -15.34
N LYS A 538 33.26 18.37 -14.46
CA LYS A 538 34.40 18.41 -13.51
C LYS A 538 34.17 17.41 -12.38
N LEU A 539 33.02 17.50 -11.69
CA LEU A 539 32.64 16.56 -10.62
C LEU A 539 32.69 15.11 -11.10
N MET A 540 32.28 14.82 -12.34
CA MET A 540 32.36 13.48 -12.95
C MET A 540 33.78 12.93 -13.18
N ARG A 541 34.84 13.74 -12.99
CA ARG A 541 36.24 13.26 -12.97
C ARG A 541 36.79 13.10 -11.56
N ASP A 542 36.21 13.84 -10.62
CA ASP A 542 36.67 13.94 -9.24
C ASP A 542 35.90 12.95 -8.31
N LEU A 543 34.77 12.39 -8.79
CA LEU A 543 33.87 11.45 -8.09
C LEU A 543 33.94 10.01 -8.66
N PRO A 544 33.67 8.98 -7.83
CA PRO A 544 33.71 7.57 -8.25
C PRO A 544 32.50 7.14 -9.12
N ASP A 545 32.64 6.02 -9.84
CA ASP A 545 31.61 5.48 -10.75
C ASP A 545 30.26 5.20 -10.07
N THR A 546 30.22 4.92 -8.76
CA THR A 546 28.99 4.78 -7.96
C THR A 546 28.09 6.02 -8.04
N ASN A 547 28.69 7.18 -8.29
CA ASN A 547 28.05 8.49 -8.37
C ASN A 547 27.87 8.93 -9.83
N VAL A 548 28.86 8.64 -10.67
CA VAL A 548 28.88 9.06 -12.08
C VAL A 548 27.96 8.19 -12.96
N ALA A 549 27.86 6.88 -12.70
CA ALA A 549 27.06 5.97 -13.53
C ALA A 549 25.54 6.22 -13.44
N PRO A 550 24.91 6.43 -12.27
CA PRO A 550 23.48 6.76 -12.19
C PRO A 550 23.12 8.08 -12.90
N PHE A 551 24.03 9.07 -12.88
CA PHE A 551 23.83 10.32 -13.60
C PHE A 551 23.96 10.15 -15.12
N ASN A 552 24.97 9.41 -15.58
CA ASN A 552 25.09 9.04 -16.99
C ASN A 552 23.87 8.24 -17.50
N GLN A 553 23.28 7.38 -16.66
CA GLN A 553 22.05 6.66 -16.99
C GLN A 553 20.87 7.61 -17.19
N ALA A 554 20.70 8.62 -16.34
CA ALA A 554 19.65 9.64 -16.49
C ALA A 554 19.85 10.48 -17.77
N LEU A 555 21.08 10.89 -18.08
CA LEU A 555 21.41 11.58 -19.33
C LEU A 555 21.10 10.71 -20.57
N GLN A 556 21.46 9.43 -20.53
CA GLN A 556 21.16 8.52 -21.63
C GLN A 556 19.66 8.22 -21.76
N HIS A 557 18.90 8.18 -20.65
CA HIS A 557 17.44 8.11 -20.70
C HIS A 557 16.85 9.35 -21.38
N ALA A 558 17.30 10.56 -21.02
CA ALA A 558 16.81 11.80 -21.64
C ALA A 558 17.20 11.94 -23.13
N LEU A 559 18.33 11.39 -23.57
CA LEU A 559 18.63 11.20 -24.99
C LEU A 559 17.66 10.21 -25.65
N ASN A 560 17.43 9.05 -25.01
CA ASN A 560 16.54 8.01 -25.53
C ASN A 560 15.07 8.48 -25.64
N MET A 561 14.66 9.44 -24.79
CA MET A 561 13.35 10.09 -24.80
C MET A 561 13.29 11.33 -25.72
N LEU A 562 14.37 11.68 -26.44
CA LEU A 562 14.49 12.90 -27.25
C LEU A 562 14.11 14.18 -26.47
N VAL A 563 14.53 14.26 -25.22
CA VAL A 563 14.39 15.44 -24.34
C VAL A 563 15.69 16.26 -24.37
N LEU A 564 16.83 15.54 -24.41
CA LEU A 564 18.13 16.10 -24.72
C LEU A 564 18.59 15.67 -26.13
N ALA A 565 19.52 16.44 -26.69
CA ALA A 565 20.34 16.09 -27.84
C ALA A 565 21.82 16.39 -27.53
N LYS A 566 22.73 15.95 -28.40
CA LYS A 566 24.15 16.36 -28.37
C LYS A 566 24.45 17.27 -29.55
N ASN A 567 25.22 18.33 -29.32
CA ASN A 567 25.77 19.16 -30.39
C ASN A 567 26.99 18.47 -31.05
N ARG A 568 27.64 19.14 -32.02
CA ARG A 568 28.80 18.60 -32.74
C ARG A 568 30.02 18.36 -31.84
N ASP A 569 30.12 19.12 -30.75
CA ASP A 569 31.23 19.10 -29.79
C ASP A 569 30.97 18.14 -28.60
N GLY A 570 29.86 17.40 -28.64
CA GLY A 570 29.46 16.49 -27.56
C GLY A 570 28.96 17.17 -26.28
N GLU A 571 28.65 18.46 -26.34
CA GLU A 571 27.87 19.16 -25.29
C GLU A 571 26.39 18.77 -25.40
N TYR A 572 25.68 18.75 -24.29
CA TYR A 572 24.24 18.46 -24.28
C TYR A 572 23.47 19.77 -24.49
N GLN A 573 22.40 19.68 -25.26
CA GLN A 573 21.42 20.75 -25.46
C GLN A 573 20.03 20.17 -25.28
N LEU A 574 19.03 21.03 -25.03
CA LEU A 574 17.64 20.61 -25.12
C LEU A 574 17.29 20.19 -26.56
N HIS A 575 16.31 19.30 -26.71
CA HIS A 575 15.75 18.97 -28.03
C HIS A 575 14.86 20.11 -28.57
N TYR A 576 14.15 20.81 -27.68
CA TYR A 576 13.36 22.02 -27.98
C TYR A 576 13.77 23.16 -27.03
N PRO A 577 13.71 24.43 -27.45
CA PRO A 577 14.07 25.55 -26.59
C PRO A 577 13.09 25.72 -25.40
N PRO A 578 13.50 26.35 -24.29
CA PRO A 578 12.79 26.28 -23.00
C PRO A 578 11.32 26.75 -23.02
N GLU A 579 10.96 27.65 -23.92
CA GLU A 579 9.60 28.16 -24.11
C GLU A 579 8.66 27.19 -24.84
N LYS A 580 9.21 26.12 -25.45
CA LYS A 580 8.46 25.11 -26.24
C LYS A 580 8.40 23.73 -25.61
N LEU A 581 9.14 23.49 -24.51
CA LEU A 581 9.12 22.21 -23.80
C LEU A 581 7.72 21.84 -23.32
N ALA A 582 7.27 20.63 -23.69
CA ALA A 582 6.04 20.04 -23.21
C ALA A 582 6.13 19.63 -21.74
N SER A 583 4.98 19.34 -21.10
CA SER A 583 4.91 19.02 -19.68
C SER A 583 5.70 17.75 -19.30
N GLY A 584 5.66 16.69 -20.13
CA GLY A 584 6.47 15.50 -19.90
C GLY A 584 7.96 15.71 -20.18
N GLU A 585 8.32 16.65 -21.07
CA GLU A 585 9.72 17.02 -21.31
C GLU A 585 10.31 17.77 -20.12
N ARG A 586 9.57 18.70 -19.53
CA ARG A 586 9.93 19.36 -18.26
C ARG A 586 10.06 18.32 -17.13
N TYR A 587 9.12 17.39 -17.03
CA TYR A 587 9.15 16.30 -16.06
C TYR A 587 10.36 15.36 -16.25
N GLN A 588 10.76 15.08 -17.50
CA GLN A 588 11.94 14.28 -17.81
C GLN A 588 13.26 15.03 -17.52
N LEU A 589 13.32 16.34 -17.80
CA LEU A 589 14.44 17.19 -17.37
C LEU A 589 14.56 17.24 -15.85
N ARG A 590 13.43 17.28 -15.13
CA ARG A 590 13.39 17.17 -13.66
C ARG A 590 14.07 15.89 -13.14
N GLN A 591 13.93 14.76 -13.84
CA GLN A 591 14.64 13.52 -13.48
C GLN A 591 16.17 13.65 -13.67
N VAL A 592 16.61 14.26 -14.78
CA VAL A 592 18.04 14.56 -15.02
C VAL A 592 18.58 15.51 -13.96
N ASN A 593 17.80 16.52 -13.56
CA ASN A 593 18.16 17.47 -12.53
C ASN A 593 18.24 16.82 -11.14
N PHE A 594 17.29 15.97 -10.75
CA PHE A 594 17.44 15.19 -9.52
C PHE A 594 18.64 14.23 -9.57
N ALA A 595 18.95 13.66 -10.73
CA ALA A 595 20.15 12.84 -10.87
C ALA A 595 21.45 13.67 -10.77
N LEU A 596 21.46 14.91 -11.26
CA LEU A 596 22.57 15.86 -11.08
C LEU A 596 22.71 16.24 -9.59
N LEU A 597 21.61 16.61 -8.96
CA LEU A 597 21.55 17.04 -7.56
C LEU A 597 21.99 15.93 -6.62
N ARG A 598 21.37 14.75 -6.70
CA ARG A 598 21.62 13.61 -5.80
C ARG A 598 22.99 12.99 -5.99
N ASN A 599 23.40 12.73 -7.24
CA ASN A 599 24.58 11.89 -7.46
C ASN A 599 25.88 12.70 -7.65
N LEU A 600 25.82 13.99 -8.03
CA LEU A 600 27.01 14.84 -8.22
C LEU A 600 27.09 16.06 -7.27
N LEU A 601 26.04 16.88 -7.17
CA LEU A 601 26.11 18.16 -6.45
C LEU A 601 26.04 18.02 -4.92
N PHE A 602 25.15 17.16 -4.43
CA PHE A 602 24.92 16.90 -3.00
C PHE A 602 25.23 15.43 -2.64
N TYR A 603 26.25 14.86 -3.29
CA TYR A 603 26.61 13.45 -3.18
C TYR A 603 27.08 13.02 -1.77
N ASP A 604 27.46 13.99 -0.94
CA ASP A 604 27.85 13.87 0.47
C ASP A 604 26.67 14.03 1.44
N PHE A 605 25.52 14.50 0.94
CA PHE A 605 24.37 14.89 1.74
C PHE A 605 23.11 14.06 1.44
N LEU A 606 22.70 13.97 0.17
CA LEU A 606 21.53 13.19 -0.26
C LEU A 606 21.84 11.69 -0.30
N ASP A 607 20.85 10.87 0.03
CA ASP A 607 20.96 9.41 -0.02
C ASP A 607 20.96 8.88 -1.48
N PRO A 608 21.51 7.69 -1.74
CA PRO A 608 21.24 6.96 -2.98
C PRO A 608 19.73 6.62 -3.09
N SER A 609 19.14 6.80 -4.27
CA SER A 609 17.79 6.33 -4.57
C SER A 609 17.64 5.83 -6.01
N THR A 610 16.63 5.00 -6.28
CA THR A 610 16.30 4.58 -7.65
C THR A 610 15.79 5.78 -8.47
N PRO A 611 15.99 5.81 -9.81
CA PRO A 611 15.52 6.92 -10.65
C PRO A 611 14.01 6.86 -10.93
N PHE A 612 13.41 5.68 -10.95
CA PHE A 612 12.00 5.49 -11.31
C PHE A 612 11.16 5.00 -10.13
N ALA A 613 9.87 5.33 -10.14
CA ALA A 613 8.88 4.77 -9.22
C ALA A 613 8.85 3.24 -9.30
N PHE A 614 8.85 2.56 -8.15
CA PHE A 614 8.66 1.12 -8.07
C PHE A 614 7.23 0.77 -8.52
N THR A 615 7.07 -0.33 -9.22
CA THR A 615 5.76 -0.91 -9.52
C THR A 615 5.89 -2.42 -9.57
N ASN A 616 4.94 -3.11 -8.96
CA ASN A 616 4.88 -4.56 -8.89
C ASN A 616 4.74 -5.17 -10.31
N GLU A 617 5.69 -6.02 -10.69
CA GLU A 617 5.74 -6.65 -12.03
C GLU A 617 4.54 -7.56 -12.33
N MET A 618 3.85 -8.08 -11.30
CA MET A 618 2.58 -8.78 -11.48
C MET A 618 1.46 -7.87 -12.01
N LEU A 619 1.61 -6.55 -11.88
CA LEU A 619 0.60 -5.56 -12.27
C LEU A 619 0.90 -4.91 -13.62
N THR A 620 2.15 -4.81 -14.08
CA THR A 620 2.49 -4.21 -15.39
C THR A 620 3.90 -4.59 -15.84
N THR A 621 4.10 -4.68 -17.16
CA THR A 621 5.45 -4.70 -17.75
C THR A 621 5.95 -3.27 -17.94
N VAL A 622 7.15 -2.95 -17.45
CA VAL A 622 7.73 -1.60 -17.56
C VAL A 622 7.95 -1.23 -19.03
N LYS A 623 7.38 -0.11 -19.48
CA LYS A 623 7.49 0.34 -20.88
C LYS A 623 8.57 1.42 -21.03
N PRO A 624 9.68 1.17 -21.76
CA PRO A 624 10.83 2.09 -21.81
C PRO A 624 10.65 3.25 -22.81
N TRP A 625 9.50 3.92 -22.81
CA TRP A 625 9.16 4.97 -23.77
C TRP A 625 8.22 6.04 -23.19
N ARG A 626 8.05 7.13 -23.96
CA ARG A 626 6.97 8.11 -23.78
C ARG A 626 6.13 8.20 -25.06
N ASP A 627 4.83 8.41 -24.91
CA ASP A 627 3.87 8.56 -26.02
C ASP A 627 3.27 9.98 -26.00
N ILE A 628 3.43 10.73 -27.09
CA ILE A 628 2.88 12.08 -27.29
C ILE A 628 1.66 11.99 -28.21
N TYR A 629 0.50 12.43 -27.73
CA TYR A 629 -0.80 12.24 -28.38
C TYR A 629 -1.28 13.46 -29.18
N THR A 630 -1.84 13.22 -30.36
CA THR A 630 -2.62 14.21 -31.10
C THR A 630 -4.11 13.96 -30.83
N THR A 631 -4.80 14.93 -30.24
CA THR A 631 -6.23 14.85 -29.91
C THR A 631 -7.06 15.89 -30.65
N ALA A 632 -8.30 15.53 -31.00
CA ALA A 632 -9.31 16.44 -31.54
C ALA A 632 -9.88 17.37 -30.45
N ALA A 633 -10.82 18.25 -30.82
CA ALA A 633 -11.43 19.22 -29.89
C ALA A 633 -12.28 18.56 -28.79
N ASP A 634 -12.83 17.37 -29.06
CA ASP A 634 -13.60 16.53 -28.13
C ASP A 634 -12.72 15.59 -27.27
N GLY A 635 -11.39 15.63 -27.45
CA GLY A 635 -10.45 14.71 -26.80
C GLY A 635 -10.25 13.38 -27.51
N THR A 636 -10.90 13.11 -28.64
CA THR A 636 -10.69 11.88 -29.44
C THR A 636 -9.24 11.81 -29.92
N ILE A 637 -8.54 10.69 -29.65
CA ILE A 637 -7.18 10.45 -30.13
C ILE A 637 -7.20 10.22 -31.65
N LEU A 638 -6.38 10.99 -32.37
CA LEU A 638 -6.21 10.93 -33.83
C LEU A 638 -4.95 10.16 -34.25
N SER A 639 -3.89 10.27 -33.45
CA SER A 639 -2.61 9.58 -33.62
C SER A 639 -1.76 9.76 -32.35
N TRP A 640 -0.63 9.05 -32.26
CA TRP A 640 0.43 9.42 -31.32
C TRP A 640 1.83 9.12 -31.87
N ALA A 641 2.81 9.81 -31.32
CA ALA A 641 4.22 9.61 -31.57
C ALA A 641 4.86 8.96 -30.32
N ARG A 642 5.27 7.70 -30.46
CA ARG A 642 6.07 6.99 -29.45
C ARG A 642 7.54 7.34 -29.60
N ILE A 643 8.19 7.72 -28.51
CA ILE A 643 9.62 7.99 -28.48
C ILE A 643 10.32 6.91 -27.66
N HIS A 644 11.15 6.13 -28.33
CA HIS A 644 11.86 4.96 -27.78
C HIS A 644 13.28 4.91 -28.35
N ALA A 645 14.30 4.72 -27.50
CA ALA A 645 15.70 4.56 -27.91
C ALA A 645 16.22 5.63 -28.91
N GLY A 646 15.79 6.89 -28.74
CA GLY A 646 16.18 8.01 -29.61
C GLY A 646 15.49 8.03 -30.98
N ARG A 647 14.39 7.27 -31.15
CA ARG A 647 13.61 7.17 -32.38
C ARG A 647 12.16 7.54 -32.16
N VAL A 648 11.54 8.16 -33.16
CA VAL A 648 10.11 8.46 -33.20
C VAL A 648 9.39 7.40 -34.03
N HIS A 649 8.38 6.77 -33.45
CA HIS A 649 7.51 5.78 -34.08
C HIS A 649 6.09 6.34 -34.12
N GLN A 650 5.51 6.47 -35.31
CA GLN A 650 4.17 7.05 -35.49
C GLN A 650 3.09 5.98 -35.44
N PHE A 651 1.98 6.25 -34.76
CA PHE A 651 0.84 5.35 -34.59
C PHE A 651 -0.46 6.02 -35.04
N ASP A 652 -1.34 5.26 -35.70
CA ASP A 652 -2.69 5.73 -36.02
C ASP A 652 -3.67 5.63 -34.83
N LYS A 653 -4.84 6.26 -34.95
CA LYS A 653 -5.92 6.22 -33.95
C LYS A 653 -6.39 4.81 -33.53
N ASP A 654 -6.09 3.77 -34.30
CA ASP A 654 -6.51 2.39 -34.05
C ASP A 654 -5.38 1.53 -33.45
N GLY A 655 -4.17 2.10 -33.28
CA GLY A 655 -3.03 1.50 -32.61
C GLY A 655 -2.04 0.78 -33.52
N LYS A 656 -2.07 1.07 -34.83
CA LYS A 656 -1.15 0.50 -35.80
C LYS A 656 0.10 1.36 -35.96
N LEU A 657 1.26 0.71 -36.04
CA LEU A 657 2.53 1.36 -36.36
C LEU A 657 2.54 1.78 -37.83
N ILE A 658 2.79 3.06 -38.09
CA ILE A 658 2.96 3.61 -39.43
C ILE A 658 4.42 3.45 -39.83
N LEU A 659 4.65 2.60 -40.84
CA LEU A 659 5.97 2.32 -41.41
C LEU A 659 6.45 3.46 -42.33
N SER A 660 7.73 3.45 -42.70
CA SER A 660 8.34 4.48 -43.57
C SER A 660 7.72 4.58 -44.97
N ASN A 661 7.12 3.50 -45.47
CA ASN A 661 6.33 3.46 -46.71
C ASN A 661 4.87 3.95 -46.52
N LYS A 662 4.51 4.46 -45.33
CA LYS A 662 3.17 4.89 -44.90
C LYS A 662 2.14 3.77 -44.75
N THR A 663 2.53 2.50 -44.78
CA THR A 663 1.63 1.37 -44.43
C THR A 663 1.44 1.32 -42.91
N ALA A 664 0.19 1.20 -42.45
CA ALA A 664 -0.16 0.99 -41.04
C ALA A 664 -0.29 -0.51 -40.74
N VAL A 665 0.54 -1.03 -39.84
CA VAL A 665 0.58 -2.46 -39.47
C VAL A 665 0.26 -2.68 -37.99
N ASN A 666 -0.35 -3.82 -37.65
CA ASN A 666 -0.58 -4.19 -36.26
C ASN A 666 0.75 -4.36 -35.50
N VAL A 667 0.70 -4.30 -34.18
CA VAL A 667 1.88 -4.38 -33.30
C VAL A 667 1.70 -5.46 -32.26
N THR A 668 2.72 -6.32 -32.14
CA THR A 668 2.86 -7.27 -31.03
C THR A 668 3.71 -6.65 -29.93
N TYR A 669 3.27 -6.83 -28.69
CA TYR A 669 4.00 -6.43 -27.49
C TYR A 669 4.46 -7.69 -26.73
N ALA A 670 5.68 -7.67 -26.19
CA ALA A 670 6.26 -8.79 -25.45
C ALA A 670 7.27 -8.29 -24.42
N ALA A 671 7.44 -8.99 -23.30
CA ALA A 671 8.49 -8.69 -22.33
C ALA A 671 9.82 -9.28 -22.80
N ASP A 672 10.87 -8.46 -22.79
CA ASP A 672 12.24 -8.91 -23.08
C ASP A 672 12.71 -9.93 -22.02
N PRO A 673 13.23 -11.10 -22.41
CA PRO A 673 13.56 -12.17 -21.45
C PRO A 673 14.69 -11.77 -20.48
N THR A 674 15.57 -10.85 -20.87
CA THR A 674 16.75 -10.44 -20.10
C THR A 674 16.47 -9.23 -19.21
N SER A 675 15.96 -8.14 -19.79
CA SER A 675 15.75 -6.85 -19.13
C SER A 675 14.36 -6.66 -18.53
N LYS A 676 13.40 -7.56 -18.83
CA LYS A 676 11.98 -7.51 -18.42
C LYS A 676 11.20 -6.28 -18.91
N LEU A 677 11.83 -5.43 -19.72
CA LEU A 677 11.18 -4.28 -20.34
C LEU A 677 10.22 -4.74 -21.45
N LEU A 678 9.11 -4.02 -21.61
CA LEU A 678 8.20 -4.24 -22.72
C LEU A 678 8.88 -3.81 -24.02
N GLN A 679 8.82 -4.66 -25.05
CA GLN A 679 9.21 -4.39 -26.42
C GLN A 679 7.97 -4.37 -27.32
N PHE A 680 8.11 -3.74 -28.48
CA PHE A 680 7.06 -3.72 -29.50
C PHE A 680 7.65 -3.94 -30.89
N ALA A 681 6.95 -4.72 -31.73
CA ALA A 681 7.35 -5.04 -33.09
C ALA A 681 6.13 -5.07 -34.04
N PRO A 682 6.28 -4.73 -35.32
CA PRO A 682 5.23 -4.97 -36.32
C PRO A 682 4.90 -6.46 -36.44
N GLN A 683 3.64 -6.76 -36.77
CA GLN A 683 3.16 -8.11 -37.13
C GLN A 683 3.40 -8.41 -38.61
#